data_AF-A0A0A2VT11-F1
#
_entry.id   AF-A0A0A2VT11-F1
#
_cell.length_a   1.000
_cell.length_b   1.000
_cell.length_c   1.000
_cell.angle_alpha   90.00
_cell.angle_beta   90.00
_cell.angle_gamma   90.00
#
_symmetry.space_group_name_H-M   'P 1'
#
loop_
_entity.id
_entity.type
_entity.pdbx_description
1 polymer ?
#
loop_
_entity_poly.entity_id
_entity_poly.type
_entity_poly.pdbx_seq_one_letter_code
_entity_poly.pdbx_strand_id
1 'polypeptide(L)'
;MSEQLRYDGQVVVVTGAGGGLGKAYALFYASRGASVVVNDLGGSFTGEGNSAKAADLVVDEIKKAGGKAVSNYDSVEFGDKIIDTAIQAFGRVDVVINNAGILRDTSFKNLKDEDWDLIMRVHVYGAYKVTRAAWPHFRKQKYGRVINTASAAGLYGNFGQTNYSAAKLALVGFTETLAKEGYKYNILCNVIAPIAASRLTSTVFPPELLEALKPEFVVPVVGVLTHKNNTGDTGGIYEVGGGFAAKLRWQRAEGLLLKPDSSYTASAIIKNWDKVVDFSKNSTFPAEPNNFIELSEKSAQLPPSEQGEKIDYNGKVVLITGAGAGIGRAYALAFAKAGASLVINDLVNPDTVVDEIKKAGGKAVGVKASAEDGETVVKAAIDAFGRIDVVVNNAGILRDKAFSNMDDSLWNPVFNVHLRGTYKVTKAAWPYFLKQKYGRVINTTSTSGIYGNFGQANYSAAKCGILGFSRALAIEGAKYNIYVNTIAPNAGTAMTKAVFTPEMLESFKPDYIAPLILALCSDVCPDPTGGLYEVGSGWAGKTRWQQAGGHGFPVDVPLTPEEVVKNWKAITDFEDGRAEYPERTTDSFGKIMGNLENKAGSSKQGASAAPANEYLAAIDEALKTEGAPTPFRYEERDTLLYNIGVGAKATELDYVFQSANPSHHSEGAENFQLLPTYGVIPAMSADTGFSFDKIVPNFNPMTLLHGEQYLEIRKFPLPTSANLVSKGRLLEVVDKGKAAVVKTGTTTTIAETGEEIFYNEMTVFLRGAGGFDGQKKPADRGAATAANVPPKRAPDHVHEEYVHPDQAAIYRLSGDYK
;
A
#
# COMPACT_ATOMS: atom_id res chain seq x y z
N MET A 1 -18.71 -33.14 -17.05
CA MET A 1 -17.65 -32.88 -16.05
C MET A 1 -16.37 -32.64 -16.80
N SER A 2 -15.70 -31.50 -16.61
CA SER A 2 -14.37 -31.28 -17.18
C SER A 2 -13.39 -32.30 -16.61
N GLU A 3 -12.45 -32.80 -17.41
CA GLU A 3 -11.37 -33.66 -16.92
C GLU A 3 -10.60 -32.95 -15.79
N GLN A 4 -10.31 -33.68 -14.71
CA GLN A 4 -9.55 -33.17 -13.58
C GLN A 4 -8.10 -32.84 -14.02
N LEU A 5 -7.57 -31.67 -13.66
CA LEU A 5 -6.14 -31.33 -13.81
C LEU A 5 -5.30 -32.25 -12.93
N ARG A 6 -4.38 -32.96 -13.57
CA ARG A 6 -3.50 -33.98 -12.98
C ARG A 6 -2.03 -33.59 -13.14
N TYR A 7 -1.22 -33.98 -12.15
CA TYR A 7 0.24 -33.77 -12.11
C TYR A 7 0.97 -35.12 -12.04
N ASP A 8 0.38 -36.16 -12.62
CA ASP A 8 0.92 -37.51 -12.61
C ASP A 8 2.33 -37.54 -13.19
N GLY A 9 3.25 -38.15 -12.44
CA GLY A 9 4.66 -38.26 -12.83
C GLY A 9 5.49 -36.97 -12.67
N GLN A 10 4.89 -35.88 -12.16
CA GLN A 10 5.62 -34.65 -11.83
C GLN A 10 6.09 -34.64 -10.38
N VAL A 11 7.19 -33.93 -10.12
CA VAL A 11 7.75 -33.74 -8.78
C VAL A 11 7.64 -32.28 -8.35
N VAL A 12 7.06 -32.06 -7.18
CA VAL A 12 6.80 -30.73 -6.63
C VAL A 12 7.57 -30.53 -5.34
N VAL A 13 8.39 -29.49 -5.28
CA VAL A 13 9.09 -29.05 -4.07
C VAL A 13 8.33 -27.89 -3.47
N VAL A 14 7.88 -28.03 -2.21
CA VAL A 14 7.21 -26.96 -1.46
C VAL A 14 8.04 -26.63 -0.23
N THR A 15 8.47 -25.36 -0.12
CA THR A 15 9.23 -24.86 1.04
C THR A 15 8.29 -24.30 2.11
N GLY A 16 8.63 -24.49 3.39
CA GLY A 16 7.76 -24.12 4.51
C GLY A 16 6.43 -24.88 4.49
N ALA A 17 6.50 -26.18 4.22
CA ALA A 17 5.34 -27.03 3.94
C ALA A 17 4.81 -27.81 5.15
N GLY A 18 5.35 -27.59 6.36
CA GLY A 18 4.92 -28.24 7.59
C GLY A 18 3.62 -27.69 8.19
N GLY A 19 3.04 -26.63 7.60
CA GLY A 19 1.76 -26.07 8.04
C GLY A 19 1.20 -25.00 7.08
N GLY A 20 0.02 -24.49 7.41
CA GLY A 20 -0.63 -23.40 6.68
C GLY A 20 -0.73 -23.65 5.16
N LEU A 21 -0.41 -22.61 4.39
CA LEU A 21 -0.49 -22.61 2.94
C LEU A 21 0.45 -23.63 2.26
N GLY A 22 1.66 -23.81 2.81
CA GLY A 22 2.62 -24.80 2.29
C GLY A 22 2.11 -26.24 2.43
N LYS A 23 1.51 -26.58 3.59
CA LYS A 23 0.85 -27.88 3.79
C LYS A 23 -0.29 -28.08 2.78
N ALA A 24 -1.12 -27.05 2.58
CA ALA A 24 -2.25 -27.13 1.65
C ALA A 24 -1.79 -27.38 0.20
N TYR A 25 -0.70 -26.75 -0.26
CA TYR A 25 -0.10 -27.08 -1.55
C TYR A 25 0.37 -28.53 -1.63
N ALA A 26 1.10 -29.00 -0.62
CA ALA A 26 1.65 -30.36 -0.60
C ALA A 26 0.54 -31.42 -0.70
N LEU A 27 -0.53 -31.27 0.09
CA LEU A 27 -1.69 -32.16 0.04
C LEU A 27 -2.41 -32.11 -1.30
N PHE A 28 -2.60 -30.91 -1.86
CA PHE A 28 -3.22 -30.74 -3.17
C PHE A 28 -2.44 -31.45 -4.27
N TYR A 29 -1.14 -31.17 -4.43
CA TYR A 29 -0.33 -31.77 -5.49
C TYR A 29 -0.26 -33.29 -5.35
N ALA A 30 -0.13 -33.81 -4.13
CA ALA A 30 -0.15 -35.25 -3.87
C ALA A 30 -1.51 -35.88 -4.26
N SER A 31 -2.64 -35.26 -3.88
CA SER A 31 -3.98 -35.72 -4.28
C SER A 31 -4.18 -35.69 -5.80
N ARG A 32 -3.47 -34.79 -6.49
CA ARG A 32 -3.47 -34.66 -7.95
C ARG A 32 -2.36 -35.47 -8.64
N GLY A 33 -1.69 -36.39 -7.94
CA GLY A 33 -0.80 -37.41 -8.52
C GLY A 33 0.68 -37.08 -8.57
N ALA A 34 1.08 -35.89 -8.08
CA ALA A 34 2.48 -35.53 -7.99
C ALA A 34 3.19 -36.30 -6.86
N SER A 35 4.51 -36.44 -7.00
CA SER A 35 5.38 -36.76 -5.85
C SER A 35 5.87 -35.46 -5.21
N VAL A 36 5.80 -35.36 -3.89
CA VAL A 36 6.01 -34.08 -3.19
C VAL A 36 7.21 -34.14 -2.26
N VAL A 37 8.11 -33.15 -2.35
CA VAL A 37 9.11 -32.87 -1.31
C VAL A 37 8.52 -31.83 -0.36
N VAL A 38 8.30 -32.24 0.88
CA VAL A 38 7.80 -31.39 1.96
C VAL A 38 9.01 -30.86 2.72
N ASN A 39 9.46 -29.65 2.37
CA ASN A 39 10.55 -28.99 3.09
C ASN A 39 9.98 -28.14 4.24
N ASP A 40 10.44 -28.38 5.47
CA ASP A 40 10.18 -27.50 6.61
C ASP A 40 11.30 -27.61 7.65
N LEU A 41 11.89 -26.48 8.03
CA LEU A 41 12.93 -26.40 9.06
C LEU A 41 12.36 -26.66 10.47
N GLY A 42 11.04 -26.63 10.66
CA GLY A 42 10.42 -26.86 11.96
C GLY A 42 10.53 -25.69 12.95
N GLY A 43 10.77 -24.47 12.44
CA GLY A 43 10.82 -23.25 13.24
C GLY A 43 9.44 -22.61 13.47
N SER A 44 9.37 -21.69 14.43
CA SER A 44 8.21 -20.84 14.72
C SER A 44 7.97 -19.81 13.61
N PHE A 45 6.88 -19.03 13.67
CA PHE A 45 6.66 -17.90 12.75
C PHE A 45 7.69 -16.76 12.95
N THR A 46 8.39 -16.76 14.09
CA THR A 46 9.59 -15.96 14.34
C THR A 46 10.87 -16.71 13.99
N GLY A 47 10.85 -17.87 13.33
CA GLY A 47 12.06 -18.58 12.91
C GLY A 47 12.90 -19.15 14.06
N GLU A 48 12.31 -19.36 15.23
CA GLU A 48 12.96 -20.01 16.39
C GLU A 48 12.59 -21.49 16.48
N GLY A 49 13.53 -22.35 16.91
CA GLY A 49 13.31 -23.79 17.04
C GLY A 49 13.60 -24.60 15.76
N ASN A 50 13.67 -25.94 15.90
CA ASN A 50 13.96 -26.86 14.80
C ASN A 50 13.29 -28.23 15.05
N SER A 51 11.96 -28.28 14.95
CA SER A 51 11.20 -29.53 15.11
C SER A 51 10.93 -30.19 13.76
N ALA A 52 11.76 -31.18 13.39
CA ALA A 52 11.60 -31.99 12.17
C ALA A 52 10.20 -32.63 12.02
N LYS A 53 9.45 -32.78 13.13
CA LYS A 53 8.11 -33.39 13.16
C LYS A 53 7.10 -32.72 12.22
N ALA A 54 7.23 -31.42 11.92
CA ALA A 54 6.23 -30.72 11.13
C ALA A 54 6.16 -31.25 9.68
N ALA A 55 7.30 -31.47 9.02
CA ALA A 55 7.35 -32.03 7.68
C ALA A 55 6.88 -33.49 7.66
N ASP A 56 7.30 -34.29 8.64
CA ASP A 56 6.94 -35.71 8.74
C ASP A 56 5.44 -35.93 8.86
N LEU A 57 4.76 -35.13 9.68
CA LEU A 57 3.30 -35.23 9.84
C LEU A 57 2.56 -35.03 8.51
N VAL A 58 3.01 -34.09 7.67
CA VAL A 58 2.41 -33.85 6.35
C VAL A 58 2.73 -34.99 5.38
N VAL A 59 3.95 -35.51 5.41
CA VAL A 59 4.36 -36.67 4.59
C VAL A 59 3.56 -37.92 4.96
N ASP A 60 3.36 -38.18 6.25
CA ASP A 60 2.58 -39.31 6.74
C ASP A 60 1.10 -39.18 6.33
N GLU A 61 0.54 -37.98 6.41
CA GLU A 61 -0.81 -37.68 5.92
C GLU A 61 -0.95 -37.98 4.42
N ILE A 62 0.02 -37.53 3.61
CA ILE A 62 0.06 -37.81 2.16
C ILE A 62 0.15 -39.32 1.89
N LYS A 63 1.07 -40.03 2.55
CA LYS A 63 1.26 -41.47 2.37
C LYS A 63 0.04 -42.27 2.79
N LYS A 64 -0.61 -41.88 3.89
CA LYS A 64 -1.84 -42.52 4.39
C LYS A 64 -3.01 -42.34 3.43
N ALA A 65 -3.04 -41.23 2.68
CA ALA A 65 -3.98 -40.99 1.59
C ALA A 65 -3.58 -41.66 0.25
N GLY A 66 -2.49 -42.45 0.21
CA GLY A 66 -1.99 -43.16 -0.97
C GLY A 66 -1.11 -42.33 -1.91
N GLY A 67 -0.73 -41.11 -1.52
CA GLY A 67 0.19 -40.25 -2.27
C GLY A 67 1.67 -40.57 -2.03
N LYS A 68 2.55 -39.86 -2.75
CA LYS A 68 4.01 -40.01 -2.65
C LYS A 68 4.62 -38.72 -2.10
N ALA A 69 5.32 -38.82 -0.97
CA ALA A 69 6.04 -37.67 -0.42
C ALA A 69 7.28 -38.09 0.38
N VAL A 70 8.23 -37.16 0.48
CA VAL A 70 9.44 -37.26 1.31
C VAL A 70 9.66 -35.94 2.07
N SER A 71 10.11 -36.03 3.32
CA SER A 71 10.42 -34.87 4.15
C SER A 71 11.83 -34.35 3.84
N ASN A 72 12.01 -33.05 3.98
CA ASN A 72 13.32 -32.40 4.02
C ASN A 72 13.33 -31.36 5.14
N TYR A 73 14.44 -31.24 5.87
CA TYR A 73 14.56 -30.38 7.05
C TYR A 73 15.59 -29.26 6.91
N ASP A 74 16.16 -29.09 5.71
CA ASP A 74 17.20 -28.10 5.48
C ASP A 74 16.60 -26.68 5.49
N SER A 75 17.40 -25.71 5.96
CA SER A 75 17.10 -24.30 5.72
C SER A 75 17.03 -24.04 4.22
N VAL A 76 16.12 -23.17 3.80
CA VAL A 76 15.98 -22.74 2.39
C VAL A 76 17.24 -22.11 1.81
N GLU A 77 18.17 -21.67 2.67
CA GLU A 77 19.51 -21.22 2.27
C GLU A 77 20.35 -22.33 1.62
N PHE A 78 20.06 -23.60 1.96
CA PHE A 78 20.68 -24.79 1.38
C PHE A 78 19.78 -25.42 0.32
N GLY A 79 19.33 -24.59 -0.63
CA GLY A 79 18.41 -25.01 -1.69
C GLY A 79 18.93 -26.17 -2.55
N ASP A 80 20.25 -26.34 -2.66
CA ASP A 80 20.90 -27.51 -3.28
C ASP A 80 20.49 -28.82 -2.59
N LYS A 81 20.55 -28.90 -1.26
CA LYS A 81 20.15 -30.09 -0.50
C LYS A 81 18.66 -30.40 -0.62
N ILE A 82 17.82 -29.36 -0.67
CA ILE A 82 16.38 -29.48 -0.86
C ILE A 82 16.08 -30.10 -2.24
N ILE A 83 16.71 -29.59 -3.29
CA ILE A 83 16.53 -30.13 -4.65
C ILE A 83 17.17 -31.51 -4.79
N ASP A 84 18.33 -31.77 -4.18
CA ASP A 84 18.96 -33.09 -4.15
C ASP A 84 18.03 -34.14 -3.53
N THR A 85 17.26 -33.77 -2.50
CA THR A 85 16.23 -34.66 -1.93
C THR A 85 15.19 -35.05 -2.98
N ALA A 86 14.73 -34.10 -3.82
CA ALA A 86 13.80 -34.39 -4.92
C ALA A 86 14.41 -35.33 -5.96
N ILE A 87 15.67 -35.09 -6.33
CA ILE A 87 16.39 -35.90 -7.32
C ILE A 87 16.65 -37.31 -6.79
N GLN A 88 17.07 -37.47 -5.53
CA GLN A 88 17.35 -38.77 -4.94
C GLN A 88 16.08 -39.60 -4.75
N ALA A 89 14.99 -38.97 -4.29
CA ALA A 89 13.74 -39.69 -4.02
C ALA A 89 12.94 -40.01 -5.30
N PHE A 90 12.93 -39.10 -6.27
CA PHE A 90 12.00 -39.15 -7.40
C PHE A 90 12.64 -38.95 -8.78
N GLY A 91 13.95 -38.66 -8.85
CA GLY A 91 14.72 -38.58 -10.10
C GLY A 91 14.55 -37.28 -10.90
N ARG A 92 13.69 -36.34 -10.45
CA ARG A 92 13.38 -35.10 -11.16
C ARG A 92 12.81 -34.02 -10.23
N VAL A 93 12.68 -32.80 -10.75
CA VAL A 93 11.90 -31.70 -10.16
C VAL A 93 11.19 -30.95 -11.28
N ASP A 94 9.91 -30.62 -11.11
CA ASP A 94 9.08 -29.97 -12.13
C ASP A 94 8.49 -28.65 -11.66
N VAL A 95 8.14 -28.56 -10.37
CA VAL A 95 7.55 -27.37 -9.78
C VAL A 95 8.28 -27.01 -8.49
N VAL A 96 8.61 -25.74 -8.32
CA VAL A 96 9.13 -25.16 -7.08
C VAL A 96 8.15 -24.11 -6.56
N ILE A 97 7.67 -24.31 -5.34
CA ILE A 97 6.84 -23.34 -4.62
C ILE A 97 7.70 -22.73 -3.50
N ASN A 98 8.19 -21.51 -3.74
CA ASN A 98 8.91 -20.71 -2.75
C ASN A 98 7.89 -20.03 -1.82
N ASN A 99 7.53 -20.75 -0.76
CA ASN A 99 6.50 -20.37 0.22
C ASN A 99 7.06 -20.11 1.62
N ALA A 100 8.24 -20.68 1.96
CA ALA A 100 8.85 -20.49 3.28
C ALA A 100 8.93 -19.00 3.68
N GLY A 101 8.65 -18.72 4.95
CA GLY A 101 8.59 -17.36 5.44
C GLY A 101 8.44 -17.23 6.95
N ILE A 102 8.85 -16.07 7.46
CA ILE A 102 8.84 -15.68 8.87
C ILE A 102 8.48 -14.19 8.99
N LEU A 103 8.22 -13.69 10.20
CA LEU A 103 8.00 -12.26 10.47
C LEU A 103 8.95 -11.71 11.53
N ARG A 104 9.22 -10.39 11.42
CA ARG A 104 9.97 -9.55 12.36
C ARG A 104 9.35 -8.16 12.38
N ASP A 105 8.08 -8.12 12.75
CA ASP A 105 7.29 -6.90 12.69
C ASP A 105 7.71 -5.95 13.82
N THR A 106 8.15 -4.77 13.43
CA THR A 106 8.55 -3.70 14.34
C THR A 106 8.66 -2.40 13.56
N SER A 107 8.45 -1.25 14.22
CA SER A 107 8.63 0.04 13.57
C SER A 107 10.05 0.18 13.02
N PHE A 108 10.22 0.92 11.93
CA PHE A 108 11.52 1.13 11.32
C PHE A 108 12.55 1.70 12.30
N LYS A 109 12.12 2.57 13.22
CA LYS A 109 12.96 3.07 14.32
C LYS A 109 13.56 1.93 15.16
N ASN A 110 12.80 0.87 15.43
CA ASN A 110 13.18 -0.21 16.32
C ASN A 110 13.75 -1.44 15.59
N LEU A 111 13.67 -1.48 14.25
CA LEU A 111 14.17 -2.59 13.45
C LEU A 111 15.68 -2.78 13.60
N LYS A 112 16.11 -3.98 13.99
CA LYS A 112 17.52 -4.34 14.12
C LYS A 112 18.09 -4.89 12.81
N ASP A 113 19.41 -4.80 12.67
CA ASP A 113 20.14 -5.33 11.51
C ASP A 113 19.92 -6.84 11.38
N GLU A 114 19.94 -7.59 12.49
CA GLU A 114 19.78 -9.03 12.49
C GLU A 114 18.38 -9.46 12.01
N ASP A 115 17.36 -8.67 12.36
CA ASP A 115 15.98 -8.90 11.94
C ASP A 115 15.78 -8.59 10.45
N TRP A 116 16.46 -7.56 9.93
CA TRP A 116 16.50 -7.28 8.49
C TRP A 116 17.18 -8.43 7.74
N ASP A 117 18.38 -8.81 8.16
CA ASP A 117 19.21 -9.82 7.50
C ASP A 117 18.53 -11.20 7.54
N LEU A 118 17.87 -11.56 8.64
CA LEU A 118 17.13 -12.81 8.73
C LEU A 118 15.94 -12.86 7.76
N ILE A 119 15.16 -11.78 7.64
CA ILE A 119 14.03 -11.71 6.69
C ILE A 119 14.53 -11.85 5.25
N MET A 120 15.61 -11.17 4.88
CA MET A 120 16.19 -11.28 3.54
C MET A 120 16.73 -12.68 3.25
N ARG A 121 17.41 -13.31 4.22
CA ARG A 121 17.94 -14.68 4.08
C ARG A 121 16.85 -15.71 3.83
N VAL A 122 15.77 -15.69 4.62
CA VAL A 122 14.69 -16.69 4.48
C VAL A 122 13.87 -16.46 3.22
N HIS A 123 13.41 -15.22 2.98
CA HIS A 123 12.43 -14.97 1.92
C HIS A 123 13.04 -14.83 0.53
N VAL A 124 14.19 -14.16 0.44
CA VAL A 124 14.74 -13.74 -0.86
C VAL A 124 15.92 -14.64 -1.23
N TYR A 125 16.91 -14.75 -0.35
CA TYR A 125 18.06 -15.62 -0.60
C TYR A 125 17.64 -17.09 -0.64
N GLY A 126 16.74 -17.53 0.24
CA GLY A 126 16.16 -18.88 0.20
C GLY A 126 15.48 -19.21 -1.14
N ALA A 127 14.61 -18.32 -1.63
CA ALA A 127 13.97 -18.49 -2.94
C ALA A 127 14.99 -18.54 -4.08
N TYR A 128 16.02 -17.67 -4.03
CA TYR A 128 17.15 -17.71 -4.96
C TYR A 128 17.86 -19.07 -4.93
N LYS A 129 18.25 -19.58 -3.76
CA LYS A 129 19.03 -20.81 -3.63
C LYS A 129 18.26 -22.03 -4.12
N VAL A 130 16.99 -22.17 -3.73
CA VAL A 130 16.13 -23.29 -4.15
C VAL A 130 15.88 -23.24 -5.64
N THR A 131 15.49 -22.08 -6.19
CA THR A 131 15.22 -21.96 -7.63
C THR A 131 16.49 -22.11 -8.46
N ARG A 132 17.63 -21.60 -8.01
CA ARG A 132 18.92 -21.78 -8.68
C ARG A 132 19.30 -23.26 -8.74
N ALA A 133 19.11 -24.01 -7.66
CA ALA A 133 19.39 -25.45 -7.63
C ALA A 133 18.47 -26.24 -8.58
N ALA A 134 17.20 -25.86 -8.70
CA ALA A 134 16.26 -26.51 -9.64
C ALA A 134 16.53 -26.14 -11.11
N TRP A 135 17.09 -24.96 -11.38
CA TRP A 135 17.19 -24.39 -12.73
C TRP A 135 17.91 -25.27 -13.77
N PRO A 136 19.06 -25.92 -13.48
CA PRO A 136 19.71 -26.82 -14.41
C PRO A 136 18.82 -28.00 -14.81
N HIS A 137 18.06 -28.56 -13.87
CA HIS A 137 17.12 -29.65 -14.13
C HIS A 137 16.00 -29.20 -15.05
N PHE A 138 15.38 -28.05 -14.74
CA PHE A 138 14.33 -27.46 -15.57
C PHE A 138 14.80 -27.20 -17.01
N ARG A 139 15.99 -26.63 -17.19
CA ARG A 139 16.57 -26.37 -18.51
C ARG A 139 16.84 -27.66 -19.28
N LYS A 140 17.42 -28.66 -18.62
CA LYS A 140 17.74 -29.96 -19.23
C LYS A 140 16.49 -30.66 -19.74
N GLN A 141 15.41 -30.65 -18.96
CA GLN A 141 14.16 -31.31 -19.32
C GLN A 141 13.21 -30.43 -20.16
N LYS A 142 13.56 -29.16 -20.39
CA LYS A 142 12.72 -28.16 -21.08
C LYS A 142 11.32 -28.02 -20.48
N TYR A 143 11.26 -28.03 -19.16
CA TYR A 143 10.03 -27.83 -18.40
C TYR A 143 10.36 -27.40 -16.97
N GLY A 144 9.70 -26.37 -16.48
CA GLY A 144 9.73 -26.00 -15.07
C GLY A 144 8.63 -25.00 -14.71
N ARG A 145 8.19 -25.00 -13.46
CA ARG A 145 7.23 -24.03 -12.95
C ARG A 145 7.71 -23.49 -11.61
N VAL A 146 7.72 -22.17 -11.45
CA VAL A 146 8.15 -21.52 -10.21
C VAL A 146 7.04 -20.60 -9.73
N ILE A 147 6.69 -20.71 -8.46
CA ILE A 147 5.81 -19.77 -7.77
C ILE A 147 6.58 -19.12 -6.64
N ASN A 148 6.67 -17.79 -6.69
CA ASN A 148 7.22 -17.00 -5.61
C ASN A 148 6.09 -16.34 -4.81
N THR A 149 6.14 -16.49 -3.49
CA THR A 149 5.09 -15.99 -2.60
C THR A 149 5.42 -14.59 -2.11
N ALA A 150 4.84 -13.57 -2.73
CA ALA A 150 4.84 -12.18 -2.28
C ALA A 150 3.79 -11.95 -1.17
N SER A 151 3.27 -10.73 -1.04
CA SER A 151 2.18 -10.36 -0.13
C SER A 151 1.65 -8.98 -0.49
N ALA A 152 0.44 -8.62 -0.04
CA ALA A 152 -0.06 -7.25 -0.13
C ALA A 152 0.90 -6.25 0.53
N ALA A 153 1.53 -6.60 1.67
CA ALA A 153 2.54 -5.77 2.32
C ALA A 153 3.77 -5.55 1.41
N GLY A 154 4.16 -6.54 0.59
CA GLY A 154 5.18 -6.37 -0.44
C GLY A 154 4.73 -5.41 -1.54
N LEU A 155 3.54 -5.64 -2.08
CA LEU A 155 3.01 -4.86 -3.20
C LEU A 155 2.78 -3.38 -2.85
N TYR A 156 2.28 -3.09 -1.65
CA TYR A 156 1.80 -1.74 -1.28
C TYR A 156 2.54 -1.09 -0.12
N GLY A 157 3.41 -1.84 0.58
CA GLY A 157 3.99 -1.41 1.85
C GLY A 157 3.03 -1.61 3.02
N ASN A 158 3.57 -1.85 4.21
CA ASN A 158 2.78 -1.90 5.45
C ASN A 158 3.57 -1.33 6.63
N PHE A 159 2.89 -0.66 7.55
CA PHE A 159 3.52 -0.09 8.74
C PHE A 159 4.17 -1.21 9.58
N GLY A 160 5.39 -0.98 10.06
CA GLY A 160 6.11 -1.94 10.90
C GLY A 160 6.65 -3.18 10.17
N GLN A 161 6.58 -3.21 8.84
CA GLN A 161 7.00 -4.36 8.02
C GLN A 161 8.00 -3.97 6.93
N THR A 162 8.88 -2.98 7.16
CA THR A 162 9.78 -2.47 6.12
C THR A 162 10.72 -3.53 5.52
N ASN A 163 11.24 -4.45 6.35
CA ASN A 163 12.04 -5.60 5.92
C ASN A 163 11.21 -6.61 5.10
N TYR A 164 10.01 -6.94 5.57
CA TYR A 164 9.11 -7.88 4.93
C TYR A 164 8.56 -7.35 3.61
N SER A 165 8.12 -6.08 3.56
CA SER A 165 7.70 -5.39 2.33
C SER A 165 8.83 -5.38 1.30
N ALA A 166 10.07 -5.10 1.72
CA ALA A 166 11.23 -5.16 0.84
C ALA A 166 11.47 -6.58 0.30
N ALA A 167 11.47 -7.59 1.16
CA ALA A 167 11.68 -8.97 0.75
C ALA A 167 10.60 -9.49 -0.21
N LYS A 168 9.33 -9.19 0.08
CA LYS A 168 8.19 -9.67 -0.71
C LYS A 168 8.08 -8.98 -2.06
N LEU A 169 8.48 -7.72 -2.18
CA LEU A 169 8.56 -7.07 -3.49
C LEU A 169 9.82 -7.45 -4.28
N ALA A 170 10.93 -7.79 -3.61
CA ALA A 170 12.11 -8.33 -4.28
C ALA A 170 11.80 -9.61 -5.06
N LEU A 171 10.88 -10.44 -4.55
CA LEU A 171 10.40 -11.63 -5.25
C LEU A 171 9.64 -11.32 -6.55
N VAL A 172 9.05 -10.12 -6.69
CA VAL A 172 8.39 -9.71 -7.94
C VAL A 172 9.44 -9.49 -9.04
N GLY A 173 10.42 -8.60 -8.80
CA GLY A 173 11.49 -8.34 -9.78
C GLY A 173 12.36 -9.58 -10.06
N PHE A 174 12.53 -10.46 -9.07
CA PHE A 174 13.16 -11.77 -9.28
C PHE A 174 12.36 -12.61 -10.28
N THR A 175 11.04 -12.73 -10.06
CA THR A 175 10.16 -13.55 -10.88
C THR A 175 10.03 -13.05 -12.32
N GLU A 176 9.87 -11.75 -12.53
CA GLU A 176 9.79 -11.16 -13.87
C GLU A 176 11.06 -11.43 -14.68
N THR A 177 12.23 -11.39 -14.02
CA THR A 177 13.49 -11.76 -14.66
C THR A 177 13.53 -13.24 -15.01
N LEU A 178 13.20 -14.13 -14.07
CA LEU A 178 13.16 -15.57 -14.32
C LEU A 178 12.16 -15.94 -15.43
N ALA A 179 11.02 -15.23 -15.51
CA ALA A 179 10.04 -15.41 -16.57
C ALA A 179 10.65 -15.13 -17.95
N LYS A 180 11.42 -14.05 -18.09
CA LYS A 180 12.13 -13.71 -19.34
C LYS A 180 13.24 -14.73 -19.66
N GLU A 181 14.04 -15.13 -18.67
CA GLU A 181 15.13 -16.08 -18.88
C GLU A 181 14.67 -17.51 -19.18
N GLY A 182 13.59 -17.93 -18.52
CA GLY A 182 13.06 -19.29 -18.52
C GLY A 182 12.17 -19.60 -19.71
N TYR A 183 11.55 -18.58 -20.34
CA TYR A 183 10.51 -18.77 -21.35
C TYR A 183 10.92 -19.71 -22.48
N LYS A 184 12.11 -19.52 -23.07
CA LYS A 184 12.63 -20.36 -24.17
C LYS A 184 12.88 -21.83 -23.79
N TYR A 185 12.91 -22.13 -22.49
CA TYR A 185 13.07 -23.47 -21.93
C TYR A 185 11.75 -24.04 -21.39
N ASN A 186 10.60 -23.37 -21.65
CA ASN A 186 9.30 -23.70 -21.06
C ASN A 186 9.37 -23.74 -19.51
N ILE A 187 10.09 -22.77 -18.96
CA ILE A 187 10.13 -22.51 -17.51
C ILE A 187 9.30 -21.26 -17.27
N LEU A 188 8.13 -21.43 -16.65
CA LEU A 188 7.21 -20.33 -16.37
C LEU A 188 7.27 -19.99 -14.88
N CYS A 189 7.39 -18.70 -14.57
CA CYS A 189 7.59 -18.20 -13.22
C CYS A 189 6.53 -17.14 -12.92
N ASN A 190 5.76 -17.29 -11.84
CA ASN A 190 4.70 -16.35 -11.47
C ASN A 190 4.73 -16.01 -9.98
N VAL A 191 4.11 -14.90 -9.62
CA VAL A 191 3.97 -14.42 -8.24
C VAL A 191 2.54 -14.57 -7.78
N ILE A 192 2.38 -15.01 -6.54
CA ILE A 192 1.13 -14.82 -5.80
C ILE A 192 1.35 -13.88 -4.62
N ALA A 193 0.35 -13.04 -4.32
CA ALA A 193 0.24 -12.23 -3.13
C ALA A 193 -0.99 -12.74 -2.34
N PRO A 194 -0.82 -13.83 -1.56
CA PRO A 194 -1.94 -14.49 -0.93
C PRO A 194 -2.40 -13.77 0.34
N ILE A 195 -3.71 -13.85 0.60
CA ILE A 195 -4.31 -13.59 1.91
C ILE A 195 -4.96 -14.90 2.37
N ALA A 196 -4.32 -15.54 3.35
CA ALA A 196 -4.76 -16.81 3.90
C ALA A 196 -4.41 -16.91 5.38
N ALA A 197 -5.16 -17.74 6.11
CA ALA A 197 -4.87 -18.11 7.47
C ALA A 197 -3.57 -18.92 7.55
N SER A 198 -2.70 -18.48 8.45
CA SER A 198 -1.40 -19.09 8.71
C SER A 198 -0.95 -18.67 10.10
N ARG A 199 0.13 -19.27 10.59
CA ARG A 199 0.80 -18.80 11.82
C ARG A 199 1.25 -17.33 11.71
N LEU A 200 1.45 -16.80 10.50
CA LEU A 200 1.87 -15.41 10.26
C LEU A 200 0.69 -14.45 10.34
N THR A 201 -0.48 -14.83 9.82
CA THR A 201 -1.67 -13.96 9.80
C THR A 201 -2.46 -14.02 11.11
N SER A 202 -2.25 -15.05 11.94
CA SER A 202 -2.90 -15.17 13.25
C SER A 202 -2.49 -14.12 14.28
N THR A 203 -1.39 -13.41 14.05
CA THR A 203 -0.98 -12.27 14.88
C THR A 203 -1.61 -10.95 14.44
N VAL A 204 -2.31 -10.96 13.30
CA VAL A 204 -2.85 -9.75 12.64
C VAL A 204 -4.38 -9.78 12.58
N PHE A 205 -4.99 -10.96 12.38
CA PHE A 205 -6.44 -11.09 12.20
C PHE A 205 -7.14 -11.80 13.36
N PRO A 206 -8.40 -11.44 13.67
CA PRO A 206 -9.21 -12.14 14.66
C PRO A 206 -9.50 -13.60 14.22
N PRO A 207 -9.73 -14.53 15.17
CA PRO A 207 -9.92 -15.95 14.88
C PRO A 207 -11.02 -16.25 13.85
N GLU A 208 -12.16 -15.57 13.94
CA GLU A 208 -13.31 -15.75 13.04
C GLU A 208 -12.95 -15.43 11.57
N LEU A 209 -12.12 -14.40 11.35
CA LEU A 209 -11.64 -14.04 10.02
C LEU A 209 -10.63 -15.07 9.48
N LEU A 210 -9.77 -15.62 10.35
CA LEU A 210 -8.84 -16.68 9.96
C LEU A 210 -9.59 -17.95 9.52
N GLU A 211 -10.70 -18.28 10.16
CA GLU A 211 -11.51 -19.44 9.77
C GLU A 211 -12.11 -19.28 8.35
N ALA A 212 -12.43 -18.05 7.95
CA ALA A 212 -12.93 -17.74 6.62
C ALA A 212 -11.82 -17.69 5.54
N LEU A 213 -10.59 -17.29 5.90
CA LEU A 213 -9.45 -17.15 4.98
C LEU A 213 -8.71 -18.48 4.74
N LYS A 214 -9.44 -19.51 4.33
CA LYS A 214 -8.92 -20.86 4.13
C LYS A 214 -7.80 -20.92 3.05
N PRO A 215 -6.63 -21.54 3.32
CA PRO A 215 -5.57 -21.73 2.32
C PRO A 215 -6.04 -22.37 1.01
N GLU A 216 -7.08 -23.19 1.08
CA GLU A 216 -7.74 -23.89 -0.02
C GLU A 216 -8.29 -22.94 -1.09
N PHE A 217 -8.48 -21.64 -0.79
CA PHE A 217 -8.85 -20.64 -1.79
C PHE A 217 -7.68 -20.12 -2.63
N VAL A 218 -6.44 -20.33 -2.18
CA VAL A 218 -5.22 -19.91 -2.92
C VAL A 218 -4.70 -21.04 -3.80
N VAL A 219 -4.75 -22.27 -3.29
CA VAL A 219 -4.19 -23.48 -3.92
C VAL A 219 -4.64 -23.70 -5.37
N PRO A 220 -5.93 -23.52 -5.73
CA PRO A 220 -6.40 -23.76 -7.09
C PRO A 220 -5.76 -22.85 -8.15
N VAL A 221 -5.53 -21.57 -7.83
CA VAL A 221 -4.87 -20.61 -8.74
C VAL A 221 -3.42 -21.02 -8.98
N VAL A 222 -2.71 -21.42 -7.91
CA VAL A 222 -1.34 -21.96 -7.99
C VAL A 222 -1.30 -23.24 -8.83
N GLY A 223 -2.28 -24.12 -8.67
CA GLY A 223 -2.46 -25.29 -9.53
C GLY A 223 -2.52 -24.88 -11.01
N VAL A 224 -3.44 -23.99 -11.39
CA VAL A 224 -3.58 -23.54 -12.79
C VAL A 224 -2.26 -22.97 -13.34
N LEU A 225 -1.58 -22.11 -12.59
CA LEU A 225 -0.33 -21.48 -13.00
C LEU A 225 0.82 -22.47 -13.21
N THR A 226 0.81 -23.60 -12.50
CA THR A 226 1.86 -24.62 -12.53
C THR A 226 1.49 -25.85 -13.36
N HIS A 227 0.28 -25.93 -13.89
CA HIS A 227 -0.12 -27.04 -14.73
C HIS A 227 0.58 -26.97 -16.11
N LYS A 228 0.83 -28.13 -16.73
CA LYS A 228 1.43 -28.22 -18.08
C LYS A 228 0.61 -27.52 -19.18
N ASN A 229 -0.70 -27.33 -18.95
CA ASN A 229 -1.58 -26.62 -19.89
C ASN A 229 -1.40 -25.09 -19.83
N ASN A 230 -0.76 -24.55 -18.78
CA ASN A 230 -0.27 -23.19 -18.84
C ASN A 230 0.92 -23.14 -19.82
N THR A 231 0.69 -22.57 -20.99
CA THR A 231 1.67 -22.48 -22.08
C THR A 231 2.20 -21.06 -22.30
N GLY A 232 1.70 -20.06 -21.57
CA GLY A 232 2.04 -18.66 -21.83
C GLY A 232 1.96 -17.71 -20.66
N ASP A 233 1.25 -18.03 -19.57
CA ASP A 233 1.18 -17.14 -18.42
C ASP A 233 2.43 -17.28 -17.54
N THR A 234 3.33 -16.29 -17.68
CA THR A 234 4.60 -16.17 -16.97
C THR A 234 4.87 -14.70 -16.70
N GLY A 235 5.56 -14.39 -15.60
CA GLY A 235 5.72 -13.03 -15.10
C GLY A 235 4.44 -12.43 -14.53
N GLY A 236 3.36 -13.22 -14.41
CA GLY A 236 2.10 -12.78 -13.85
C GLY A 236 2.17 -12.61 -12.33
N ILE A 237 1.42 -11.63 -11.83
CA ILE A 237 1.31 -11.29 -10.41
C ILE A 237 -0.17 -11.41 -10.04
N TYR A 238 -0.49 -12.16 -9.00
CA TYR A 238 -1.88 -12.47 -8.65
C TYR A 238 -2.16 -12.21 -7.19
N GLU A 239 -3.21 -11.46 -6.90
CA GLU A 239 -3.80 -11.41 -5.56
C GLU A 239 -4.86 -12.49 -5.43
N VAL A 240 -4.78 -13.25 -4.34
CA VAL A 240 -5.62 -14.44 -4.15
C VAL A 240 -5.93 -14.64 -2.67
N GLY A 241 -7.20 -14.87 -2.32
CA GLY A 241 -7.60 -15.14 -0.94
C GLY A 241 -9.12 -15.08 -0.77
N GLY A 242 -9.66 -15.74 0.26
CA GLY A 242 -11.10 -15.67 0.57
C GLY A 242 -12.05 -15.97 -0.59
N GLY A 243 -11.65 -16.84 -1.51
CA GLY A 243 -12.40 -17.18 -2.73
C GLY A 243 -12.30 -16.14 -3.85
N PHE A 244 -11.49 -15.10 -3.74
CA PHE A 244 -11.27 -14.11 -4.80
C PHE A 244 -9.89 -14.29 -5.45
N ALA A 245 -9.80 -14.01 -6.76
CA ALA A 245 -8.54 -13.96 -7.51
C ALA A 245 -8.55 -12.84 -8.56
N ALA A 246 -7.45 -12.08 -8.64
CA ALA A 246 -7.23 -11.06 -9.67
C ALA A 246 -5.76 -10.95 -10.08
N LYS A 247 -5.50 -10.68 -11.36
CA LYS A 247 -4.16 -10.38 -11.89
C LYS A 247 -3.82 -8.90 -11.68
N LEU A 248 -2.54 -8.61 -11.44
CA LEU A 248 -1.98 -7.26 -11.43
C LEU A 248 -1.06 -7.04 -12.62
N ARG A 249 -0.97 -5.78 -13.05
CA ARG A 249 0.04 -5.28 -13.99
C ARG A 249 0.49 -3.89 -13.61
N TRP A 250 1.66 -3.48 -14.10
CA TRP A 250 2.11 -2.11 -14.00
C TRP A 250 1.32 -1.21 -14.95
N GLN A 251 0.95 -0.02 -14.49
CA GLN A 251 0.43 1.06 -15.31
C GLN A 251 1.38 2.25 -15.18
N ARG A 252 1.84 2.79 -16.31
CA ARG A 252 2.72 3.97 -16.38
C ARG A 252 1.95 5.12 -17.00
N ALA A 253 1.97 6.27 -16.32
CA ALA A 253 1.38 7.52 -16.83
C ALA A 253 1.97 7.90 -18.19
N GLU A 254 1.25 8.70 -18.97
CA GLU A 254 1.79 9.30 -20.20
C GLU A 254 3.08 10.08 -19.89
N GLY A 255 3.06 10.80 -18.77
CA GLY A 255 4.18 11.51 -18.21
C GLY A 255 4.42 12.87 -18.84
N LEU A 256 5.14 13.71 -18.11
CA LEU A 256 5.53 15.04 -18.53
C LEU A 256 6.78 14.95 -19.42
N LEU A 257 6.72 15.51 -20.62
CA LEU A 257 7.88 15.70 -21.50
C LEU A 257 8.22 17.19 -21.60
N LEU A 258 9.46 17.54 -21.25
CA LEU A 258 9.98 18.91 -21.31
C LEU A 258 11.30 18.94 -22.08
N LYS A 259 11.68 20.12 -22.60
CA LYS A 259 12.94 20.30 -23.32
C LYS A 259 14.12 20.13 -22.36
N PRO A 260 15.09 19.23 -22.61
CA PRO A 260 16.18 18.93 -21.69
C PRO A 260 17.34 19.94 -21.85
N ASP A 261 17.08 21.21 -21.55
CA ASP A 261 18.08 22.29 -21.53
C ASP A 261 18.11 23.01 -20.17
N SER A 262 18.66 24.23 -20.10
CA SER A 262 18.74 25.00 -18.86
C SER A 262 17.37 25.37 -18.26
N SER A 263 16.29 25.30 -19.03
CA SER A 263 14.91 25.50 -18.58
C SER A 263 14.30 24.25 -17.94
N TYR A 264 14.91 23.07 -18.10
CA TYR A 264 14.46 21.83 -17.43
C TYR A 264 14.83 21.88 -15.95
N THR A 265 13.93 22.43 -15.13
CA THR A 265 14.14 22.63 -13.70
C THR A 265 13.06 21.92 -12.88
N ALA A 266 13.35 21.73 -11.59
CA ALA A 266 12.37 21.21 -10.65
C ALA A 266 11.11 22.10 -10.59
N SER A 267 11.28 23.41 -10.75
CA SER A 267 10.18 24.38 -10.80
C SER A 267 9.26 24.15 -12.00
N ALA A 268 9.83 23.89 -13.18
CA ALA A 268 9.06 23.56 -14.38
C ALA A 268 8.29 22.24 -14.25
N ILE A 269 8.89 21.24 -13.58
CA ILE A 269 8.24 19.96 -13.28
C ILE A 269 7.06 20.16 -12.31
N ILE A 270 7.24 20.87 -11.20
CA ILE A 270 6.16 21.09 -10.22
C ILE A 270 5.00 21.88 -10.83
N LYS A 271 5.30 22.88 -11.67
CA LYS A 271 4.28 23.63 -12.42
C LYS A 271 3.39 22.74 -13.30
N ASN A 272 3.94 21.64 -13.80
CA ASN A 272 3.25 20.69 -14.69
C ASN A 272 3.09 19.31 -14.02
N TRP A 273 2.96 19.27 -12.69
CA TRP A 273 2.93 18.01 -11.94
C TRP A 273 1.75 17.13 -12.31
N ASP A 274 0.62 17.74 -12.67
CA ASP A 274 -0.59 17.08 -13.18
C ASP A 274 -0.26 16.10 -14.32
N LYS A 275 0.63 16.48 -15.25
CA LYS A 275 1.06 15.62 -16.36
C LYS A 275 1.99 14.49 -15.95
N VAL A 276 2.77 14.66 -14.88
CA VAL A 276 3.63 13.60 -14.34
C VAL A 276 2.79 12.43 -13.82
N VAL A 277 1.60 12.73 -13.28
CA VAL A 277 0.71 11.77 -12.63
C VAL A 277 -0.59 11.49 -13.40
N ASP A 278 -0.69 11.95 -14.65
CA ASP A 278 -1.90 11.74 -15.47
C ASP A 278 -1.96 10.30 -16.01
N PHE A 279 -2.93 9.53 -15.50
CA PHE A 279 -3.27 8.19 -15.97
C PHE A 279 -4.52 8.16 -16.86
N SER A 280 -5.18 9.30 -17.08
CA SER A 280 -6.46 9.40 -17.80
C SER A 280 -6.32 9.31 -19.31
N LYS A 281 -5.15 9.64 -19.85
CA LYS A 281 -4.84 9.64 -21.28
C LYS A 281 -3.53 8.91 -21.52
N ASN A 282 -3.47 8.15 -22.62
CA ASN A 282 -2.27 7.51 -23.16
C ASN A 282 -1.39 6.73 -22.15
N SER A 283 -1.94 6.35 -20.99
CA SER A 283 -1.22 5.51 -20.03
C SER A 283 -0.89 4.17 -20.68
N THR A 284 0.25 3.60 -20.31
CA THR A 284 0.75 2.35 -20.88
C THR A 284 0.78 1.25 -19.83
N PHE A 285 0.79 -0.01 -20.27
CA PHE A 285 0.91 -1.19 -19.40
C PHE A 285 2.22 -1.93 -19.69
N PRO A 286 3.36 -1.34 -19.28
CA PRO A 286 4.68 -1.78 -19.71
C PRO A 286 5.10 -3.12 -19.11
N ALA A 287 5.90 -3.86 -19.88
CA ALA A 287 6.75 -4.97 -19.42
C ALA A 287 8.24 -4.69 -19.70
N GLU A 288 8.57 -3.46 -20.13
CA GLU A 288 9.90 -3.00 -20.53
C GLU A 288 10.04 -1.47 -20.27
N PRO A 289 11.26 -0.94 -20.23
CA PRO A 289 11.51 0.51 -20.13
C PRO A 289 10.82 1.32 -21.24
N ASN A 290 10.59 2.61 -20.98
CA ASN A 290 10.05 3.52 -22.00
C ASN A 290 11.04 3.70 -23.18
N ASN A 291 10.54 4.16 -24.33
CA ASN A 291 11.38 4.43 -25.50
C ASN A 291 12.13 5.76 -25.32
N PHE A 292 13.21 5.74 -24.53
CA PHE A 292 13.99 6.94 -24.22
C PHE A 292 14.71 7.56 -25.43
N ILE A 293 14.91 6.79 -26.50
CA ILE A 293 15.44 7.32 -27.78
C ILE A 293 14.41 8.27 -28.39
N GLU A 294 13.19 7.79 -28.61
CA GLU A 294 12.10 8.59 -29.16
C GLU A 294 11.73 9.78 -28.26
N LEU A 295 11.74 9.59 -26.94
CA LEU A 295 11.52 10.69 -25.99
C LEU A 295 12.63 11.76 -26.07
N SER A 296 13.88 11.35 -26.26
CA SER A 296 15.01 12.27 -26.44
C SER A 296 14.88 13.09 -27.72
N GLU A 297 14.47 12.46 -28.83
CA GLU A 297 14.25 13.13 -30.11
C GLU A 297 13.09 14.14 -30.01
N LYS A 298 11.96 13.72 -29.43
CA LYS A 298 10.78 14.59 -29.25
C LYS A 298 11.07 15.76 -28.32
N SER A 299 11.71 15.50 -27.18
CA SER A 299 11.98 16.53 -26.18
C SER A 299 12.97 17.58 -26.68
N ALA A 300 13.95 17.18 -27.50
CA ALA A 300 14.90 18.12 -28.10
C ALA A 300 14.24 19.18 -28.98
N GLN A 301 13.07 18.88 -29.58
CA GLN A 301 12.32 19.80 -30.44
C GLN A 301 11.32 20.70 -29.70
N LEU A 302 11.10 20.48 -28.40
CA LEU A 302 10.20 21.30 -27.60
C LEU A 302 10.77 22.71 -27.39
N PRO A 303 9.91 23.73 -27.13
CA PRO A 303 10.37 25.04 -26.70
C PRO A 303 10.93 24.99 -25.27
N PRO A 304 11.68 26.03 -24.83
CA PRO A 304 12.09 26.16 -23.43
C PRO A 304 10.89 26.04 -22.47
N SER A 305 11.10 25.34 -21.36
CA SER A 305 10.07 25.02 -20.38
C SER A 305 9.67 26.25 -19.57
N GLU A 306 8.37 26.43 -19.39
CA GLU A 306 7.83 27.48 -18.54
C GLU A 306 8.14 27.20 -17.07
N GLN A 307 8.60 28.22 -16.34
CA GLN A 307 8.97 28.09 -14.94
C GLN A 307 7.77 28.35 -14.02
N GLY A 308 7.77 27.68 -12.87
CA GLY A 308 6.88 27.96 -11.73
C GLY A 308 7.60 28.75 -10.64
N GLU A 309 7.23 28.50 -9.39
CA GLU A 309 7.91 29.09 -8.24
C GLU A 309 9.34 28.56 -8.11
N LYS A 310 10.25 29.44 -7.68
CA LYS A 310 11.65 29.07 -7.48
C LYS A 310 11.77 28.12 -6.28
N ILE A 311 12.42 26.98 -6.49
CA ILE A 311 12.72 26.01 -5.43
C ILE A 311 14.14 26.29 -4.92
N ASP A 312 14.27 26.40 -3.61
CA ASP A 312 15.52 26.68 -2.92
C ASP A 312 15.73 25.71 -1.75
N TYR A 313 16.99 25.33 -1.53
CA TYR A 313 17.43 24.39 -0.50
C TYR A 313 18.40 25.04 0.48
N ASN A 314 18.45 26.38 0.53
CA ASN A 314 19.19 27.12 1.54
C ASN A 314 18.88 26.60 2.96
N GLY A 315 19.95 26.29 3.70
CA GLY A 315 19.86 25.75 5.06
C GLY A 315 19.51 24.26 5.16
N LYS A 316 19.27 23.57 4.03
CA LYS A 316 19.06 22.12 4.00
C LYS A 316 20.40 21.38 3.80
N VAL A 317 20.54 20.22 4.44
CA VAL A 317 21.68 19.31 4.27
C VAL A 317 21.25 18.08 3.49
N VAL A 318 21.95 17.80 2.40
CA VAL A 318 21.64 16.73 1.45
C VAL A 318 22.79 15.73 1.41
N LEU A 319 22.50 14.48 1.77
CA LEU A 319 23.41 13.35 1.65
C LEU A 319 23.10 12.54 0.38
N ILE A 320 24.11 12.28 -0.45
CA ILE A 320 23.96 11.49 -1.67
C ILE A 320 25.03 10.40 -1.70
N THR A 321 24.60 9.14 -1.76
CA THR A 321 25.49 7.97 -1.86
C THR A 321 25.83 7.63 -3.31
N GLY A 322 27.05 7.16 -3.57
CA GLY A 322 27.54 6.91 -4.94
C GLY A 322 27.59 8.18 -5.78
N ALA A 323 28.02 9.29 -5.16
CA ALA A 323 27.98 10.63 -5.74
C ALA A 323 29.34 11.10 -6.28
N GLY A 324 30.39 10.26 -6.26
CA GLY A 324 31.70 10.61 -6.82
C GLY A 324 31.71 10.75 -8.35
N ALA A 325 30.70 10.19 -9.04
CA ALA A 325 30.58 10.25 -10.50
C ALA A 325 29.12 10.08 -10.97
N GLY A 326 28.92 10.20 -12.29
CA GLY A 326 27.67 9.82 -12.98
C GLY A 326 26.42 10.52 -12.42
N ILE A 327 25.37 9.73 -12.20
CA ILE A 327 24.06 10.21 -11.73
C ILE A 327 24.14 10.89 -10.37
N GLY A 328 24.83 10.29 -9.40
CA GLY A 328 24.94 10.88 -8.05
C GLY A 328 25.68 12.22 -8.06
N ARG A 329 26.72 12.36 -8.89
CA ARG A 329 27.39 13.65 -9.12
C ARG A 329 26.43 14.70 -9.68
N ALA A 330 25.61 14.35 -10.69
CA ALA A 330 24.65 15.29 -11.26
C ALA A 330 23.61 15.76 -10.23
N TYR A 331 23.14 14.87 -9.37
CA TYR A 331 22.26 15.24 -8.25
C TYR A 331 22.95 16.20 -7.29
N ALA A 332 24.19 15.92 -6.91
CA ALA A 332 24.96 16.75 -5.98
C ALA A 332 25.15 18.16 -6.50
N LEU A 333 25.54 18.31 -7.77
CA LEU A 333 25.71 19.61 -8.42
C LEU A 333 24.38 20.38 -8.52
N ALA A 334 23.27 19.70 -8.81
CA ALA A 334 21.96 20.32 -8.88
C ALA A 334 21.49 20.85 -7.51
N PHE A 335 21.60 20.05 -6.44
CA PHE A 335 21.26 20.48 -5.09
C PHE A 335 22.18 21.60 -4.60
N ALA A 336 23.49 21.54 -4.91
CA ALA A 336 24.43 22.60 -4.55
C ALA A 336 24.09 23.93 -5.24
N LYS A 337 23.76 23.89 -6.53
CA LYS A 337 23.27 25.06 -7.28
C LYS A 337 21.98 25.64 -6.70
N ALA A 338 21.16 24.80 -6.08
CA ALA A 338 19.94 25.20 -5.39
C ALA A 338 20.16 25.59 -3.91
N GLY A 339 21.41 25.77 -3.44
CA GLY A 339 21.71 26.33 -2.12
C GLY A 339 21.91 25.33 -0.98
N ALA A 340 21.82 24.02 -1.25
CA ALA A 340 22.01 22.99 -0.22
C ALA A 340 23.48 22.89 0.25
N SER A 341 23.68 22.37 1.48
CA SER A 341 24.97 21.87 1.94
C SER A 341 25.07 20.37 1.68
N LEU A 342 26.15 19.92 1.03
CA LEU A 342 26.23 18.59 0.43
C LEU A 342 27.17 17.66 1.22
N VAL A 343 26.72 16.42 1.39
CA VAL A 343 27.56 15.31 1.86
C VAL A 343 27.68 14.32 0.71
N ILE A 344 28.89 14.22 0.16
CA ILE A 344 29.20 13.39 -1.00
C ILE A 344 29.77 12.08 -0.49
N ASN A 345 28.97 11.02 -0.56
CA ASN A 345 29.45 9.67 -0.27
C ASN A 345 29.86 8.95 -1.55
N ASP A 346 31.05 8.36 -1.55
CA ASP A 346 31.51 7.46 -2.60
C ASP A 346 32.54 6.47 -2.04
N LEU A 347 32.49 5.21 -2.48
CA LEU A 347 33.44 4.20 -2.01
C LEU A 347 34.87 4.47 -2.51
N VAL A 348 34.99 5.03 -3.73
CA VAL A 348 36.28 5.21 -4.41
C VAL A 348 36.83 6.59 -4.15
N ASN A 349 36.09 7.64 -4.53
CA ASN A 349 36.56 9.02 -4.43
C ASN A 349 35.41 10.05 -4.40
N PRO A 350 35.09 10.62 -3.23
CA PRO A 350 34.14 11.73 -3.13
C PRO A 350 34.77 13.11 -3.41
N ASP A 351 36.09 13.26 -3.31
CA ASP A 351 36.77 14.56 -3.20
C ASP A 351 36.67 15.38 -4.49
N THR A 352 36.71 14.74 -5.66
CA THR A 352 36.56 15.43 -6.95
C THR A 352 35.28 16.26 -7.02
N VAL A 353 34.15 15.70 -6.58
CA VAL A 353 32.86 16.38 -6.62
C VAL A 353 32.74 17.42 -5.51
N VAL A 354 33.36 17.18 -4.35
CA VAL A 354 33.46 18.17 -3.28
C VAL A 354 34.20 19.42 -3.77
N ASP A 355 35.33 19.25 -4.45
CA ASP A 355 36.13 20.36 -4.97
C ASP A 355 35.40 21.12 -6.07
N GLU A 356 34.69 20.42 -6.96
CA GLU A 356 33.82 21.04 -7.96
C GLU A 356 32.75 21.93 -7.31
N ILE A 357 32.05 21.43 -6.29
CA ILE A 357 31.01 22.18 -5.57
C ILE A 357 31.62 23.40 -4.87
N LYS A 358 32.74 23.24 -4.19
CA LYS A 358 33.44 24.35 -3.50
C LYS A 358 33.92 25.42 -4.48
N LYS A 359 34.48 25.00 -5.63
CA LYS A 359 34.92 25.92 -6.69
C LYS A 359 33.76 26.72 -7.28
N ALA A 360 32.56 26.14 -7.32
CA ALA A 360 31.33 26.82 -7.70
C ALA A 360 30.71 27.68 -6.58
N GLY A 361 31.35 27.78 -5.41
CA GLY A 361 30.89 28.57 -4.26
C GLY A 361 29.92 27.84 -3.32
N GLY A 362 29.68 26.55 -3.53
CA GLY A 362 28.82 25.73 -2.68
C GLY A 362 29.53 25.16 -1.44
N LYS A 363 28.77 24.52 -0.56
CA LYS A 363 29.27 23.87 0.66
C LYS A 363 29.20 22.36 0.49
N ALA A 364 30.34 21.67 0.63
CA ALA A 364 30.38 20.22 0.53
C ALA A 364 31.46 19.59 1.43
N VAL A 365 31.17 18.39 1.93
CA VAL A 365 32.13 17.48 2.56
C VAL A 365 32.06 16.10 1.92
N GLY A 366 33.21 15.41 1.86
CA GLY A 366 33.31 14.05 1.32
C GLY A 366 33.32 13.00 2.43
N VAL A 367 32.70 11.85 2.18
CA VAL A 367 32.81 10.67 3.04
C VAL A 367 33.10 9.43 2.21
N LYS A 368 34.34 8.95 2.31
CA LYS A 368 34.81 7.75 1.62
C LYS A 368 34.50 6.50 2.45
N ALA A 369 33.30 5.93 2.23
CA ALA A 369 32.81 4.76 2.96
C ALA A 369 31.83 3.97 2.09
N SER A 370 31.61 2.69 2.43
CA SER A 370 30.54 1.91 1.80
C SER A 370 29.18 2.47 2.22
N ALA A 371 28.18 2.35 1.35
CA ALA A 371 26.79 2.63 1.72
C ALA A 371 26.27 1.62 2.77
N GLU A 372 26.95 0.48 2.94
CA GLU A 372 26.67 -0.46 4.02
C GLU A 372 27.00 0.12 5.41
N ASP A 373 27.96 1.06 5.46
CA ASP A 373 28.42 1.74 6.68
C ASP A 373 27.56 2.97 6.98
N GLY A 374 26.23 2.80 6.98
CA GLY A 374 25.27 3.90 7.04
C GLY A 374 25.48 4.88 8.21
N GLU A 375 25.92 4.39 9.37
CA GLU A 375 26.27 5.24 10.51
C GLU A 375 27.44 6.18 10.22
N THR A 376 28.53 5.66 9.63
CA THR A 376 29.68 6.48 9.21
C THR A 376 29.27 7.51 8.18
N VAL A 377 28.45 7.12 7.20
CA VAL A 377 27.97 8.00 6.14
C VAL A 377 27.12 9.14 6.70
N VAL A 378 26.15 8.84 7.56
CA VAL A 378 25.27 9.87 8.16
C VAL A 378 26.00 10.72 9.19
N LYS A 379 26.94 10.15 9.95
CA LYS A 379 27.76 10.89 10.91
C LYS A 379 28.53 12.03 10.24
N ALA A 380 29.01 11.84 9.01
CA ALA A 380 29.66 12.91 8.25
C ALA A 380 28.75 14.15 8.04
N ALA A 381 27.44 13.95 7.84
CA ALA A 381 26.48 15.05 7.75
C ALA A 381 26.33 15.80 9.08
N ILE A 382 26.24 15.04 10.17
CA ILE A 382 26.05 15.60 11.51
C ILE A 382 27.30 16.32 11.99
N ASP A 383 28.49 15.75 11.80
CA ASP A 383 29.75 16.38 12.19
C ASP A 383 30.01 17.68 11.41
N ALA A 384 29.70 17.70 10.11
CA ALA A 384 30.00 18.84 9.25
C ALA A 384 28.95 19.97 9.34
N PHE A 385 27.67 19.61 9.48
CA PHE A 385 26.56 20.56 9.32
C PHE A 385 25.51 20.50 10.44
N GLY A 386 25.63 19.56 11.39
CA GLY A 386 24.76 19.45 12.56
C GLY A 386 23.34 18.92 12.30
N ARG A 387 23.00 18.61 11.04
CA ARG A 387 21.67 18.13 10.61
C ARG A 387 21.74 17.32 9.33
N ILE A 388 20.64 16.66 8.97
CA ILE A 388 20.43 15.97 7.70
C ILE A 388 18.95 16.11 7.31
N ASP A 389 18.66 16.57 6.10
CA ASP A 389 17.29 16.87 5.64
C ASP A 389 16.85 15.99 4.48
N VAL A 390 17.79 15.68 3.59
CA VAL A 390 17.56 14.86 2.40
C VAL A 390 18.58 13.72 2.34
N VAL A 391 18.11 12.51 2.06
CA VAL A 391 18.94 11.34 1.73
C VAL A 391 18.59 10.85 0.33
N VAL A 392 19.58 10.77 -0.55
CA VAL A 392 19.46 10.17 -1.87
C VAL A 392 20.30 8.90 -1.94
N ASN A 393 19.64 7.76 -1.80
CA ASN A 393 20.24 6.42 -1.85
C ASN A 393 20.43 5.98 -3.31
N ASN A 394 21.55 6.39 -3.89
CA ASN A 394 21.94 6.16 -5.29
C ASN A 394 23.10 5.17 -5.49
N ALA A 395 23.83 4.78 -4.44
CA ALA A 395 24.97 3.85 -4.56
C ALA A 395 24.57 2.54 -5.29
N GLY A 396 25.49 2.03 -6.11
CA GLY A 396 25.19 0.87 -6.93
C GLY A 396 26.36 0.24 -7.66
N ILE A 397 26.20 -1.05 -8.00
CA ILE A 397 27.13 -1.86 -8.76
C ILE A 397 26.37 -2.82 -9.70
N LEU A 398 27.04 -3.37 -10.71
CA LEU A 398 26.48 -4.43 -11.55
C LEU A 398 27.31 -5.72 -11.43
N ARG A 399 26.61 -6.86 -11.44
CA ARG A 399 27.17 -8.22 -11.45
C ARG A 399 26.29 -9.10 -12.34
N ASP A 400 26.15 -8.65 -13.59
CA ASP A 400 25.20 -9.22 -14.54
C ASP A 400 25.65 -10.59 -15.02
N LYS A 401 24.73 -11.56 -14.96
CA LYS A 401 24.92 -12.91 -15.46
C LYS A 401 23.57 -13.59 -15.66
N ALA A 402 23.43 -14.36 -16.73
CA ALA A 402 22.31 -15.30 -16.87
C ALA A 402 22.15 -16.13 -15.59
N PHE A 403 20.91 -16.34 -15.15
CA PHE A 403 20.58 -16.93 -13.86
C PHE A 403 21.24 -18.29 -13.64
N SER A 404 21.41 -19.09 -14.70
CA SER A 404 22.09 -20.39 -14.63
C SER A 404 23.55 -20.32 -14.18
N ASN A 405 24.19 -19.16 -14.36
CA ASN A 405 25.60 -18.92 -14.04
C ASN A 405 25.75 -17.90 -12.91
N MET A 406 24.65 -17.51 -12.25
CA MET A 406 24.67 -16.57 -11.14
C MET A 406 24.95 -17.33 -9.85
N ASP A 407 26.06 -17.01 -9.18
CA ASP A 407 26.43 -17.58 -7.88
C ASP A 407 26.39 -16.52 -6.76
N ASP A 408 26.73 -16.95 -5.54
CA ASP A 408 26.69 -16.10 -4.35
C ASP A 408 27.65 -14.90 -4.44
N SER A 409 28.76 -15.03 -5.19
CA SER A 409 29.73 -13.94 -5.40
C SER A 409 29.18 -12.83 -6.32
N LEU A 410 28.16 -13.15 -7.12
CA LEU A 410 27.44 -12.20 -7.96
C LEU A 410 26.15 -11.71 -7.29
N TRP A 411 25.48 -12.55 -6.50
CA TRP A 411 24.23 -12.23 -5.82
C TRP A 411 24.45 -11.29 -4.62
N ASN A 412 25.30 -11.69 -3.67
CA ASN A 412 25.40 -11.03 -2.37
C ASN A 412 25.88 -9.57 -2.48
N PRO A 413 26.93 -9.23 -3.28
CA PRO A 413 27.37 -7.84 -3.38
C PRO A 413 26.28 -6.89 -3.91
N VAL A 414 25.43 -7.36 -4.83
CA VAL A 414 24.34 -6.55 -5.37
C VAL A 414 23.29 -6.26 -4.29
N PHE A 415 22.88 -7.27 -3.53
CA PHE A 415 21.95 -7.07 -2.41
C PHE A 415 22.53 -6.19 -1.31
N ASN A 416 23.80 -6.39 -0.97
CA ASN A 416 24.53 -5.65 0.05
C ASN A 416 24.61 -4.16 -0.29
N VAL A 417 25.06 -3.81 -1.50
CA VAL A 417 25.20 -2.41 -1.90
C VAL A 417 23.84 -1.75 -2.12
N HIS A 418 22.93 -2.40 -2.83
CA HIS A 418 21.69 -1.76 -3.25
C HIS A 418 20.63 -1.75 -2.16
N LEU A 419 20.21 -2.92 -1.70
CA LEU A 419 19.05 -3.02 -0.81
C LEU A 419 19.47 -2.82 0.64
N ARG A 420 20.53 -3.54 1.09
CA ARG A 420 21.03 -3.41 2.47
C ARG A 420 21.68 -2.03 2.71
N GLY A 421 22.46 -1.51 1.76
CA GLY A 421 23.04 -0.16 1.85
C GLY A 421 21.98 0.94 1.95
N THR A 422 20.95 0.89 1.10
CA THR A 422 19.79 1.81 1.17
C THR A 422 19.11 1.74 2.54
N TYR A 423 18.92 0.54 3.08
CA TYR A 423 18.42 0.33 4.44
C TYR A 423 19.33 0.97 5.49
N LYS A 424 20.63 0.66 5.49
CA LYS A 424 21.59 1.12 6.51
C LYS A 424 21.71 2.63 6.57
N VAL A 425 21.83 3.30 5.43
CA VAL A 425 21.90 4.78 5.37
C VAL A 425 20.60 5.41 5.85
N THR A 426 19.46 4.92 5.37
CA THR A 426 18.15 5.45 5.78
C THR A 426 17.90 5.21 7.27
N LYS A 427 18.28 4.04 7.79
CA LYS A 427 18.15 3.67 9.21
C LYS A 427 18.97 4.59 10.10
N ALA A 428 20.19 4.94 9.70
CA ALA A 428 21.04 5.87 10.43
C ALA A 428 20.50 7.32 10.40
N ALA A 429 19.88 7.74 9.29
CA ALA A 429 19.28 9.08 9.16
C ALA A 429 17.93 9.23 9.90
N TRP A 430 17.18 8.13 10.04
CA TRP A 430 15.79 8.15 10.52
C TRP A 430 15.59 8.81 11.91
N PRO A 431 16.43 8.57 12.93
CA PRO A 431 16.27 9.23 14.22
C PRO A 431 16.36 10.76 14.14
N TYR A 432 17.21 11.29 13.25
CA TYR A 432 17.34 12.73 13.02
C TYR A 432 16.07 13.28 12.36
N PHE A 433 15.57 12.60 11.33
CA PHE A 433 14.31 12.97 10.68
C PHE A 433 13.12 12.98 11.64
N LEU A 434 13.00 11.97 12.50
CA LEU A 434 11.96 11.90 13.53
C LEU A 434 12.07 13.06 14.53
N LYS A 435 13.29 13.37 14.98
CA LYS A 435 13.53 14.45 15.95
C LYS A 435 13.16 15.82 15.38
N GLN A 436 13.50 16.08 14.12
CA GLN A 436 13.25 17.36 13.47
C GLN A 436 11.87 17.48 12.81
N LYS A 437 11.09 16.38 12.76
CA LYS A 437 9.81 16.29 12.03
C LYS A 437 9.92 16.77 10.58
N TYR A 438 11.00 16.35 9.93
CA TYR A 438 11.30 16.67 8.54
C TYR A 438 12.23 15.61 7.96
N GLY A 439 11.94 15.12 6.75
CA GLY A 439 12.87 14.30 6.00
C GLY A 439 12.40 14.09 4.56
N ARG A 440 13.34 13.99 3.63
CA ARG A 440 13.08 13.62 2.24
C ARG A 440 14.02 12.50 1.85
N VAL A 441 13.49 11.37 1.42
CA VAL A 441 14.27 10.20 1.02
C VAL A 441 13.94 9.87 -0.42
N ILE A 442 14.98 9.78 -1.23
CA ILE A 442 14.89 9.30 -2.60
C ILE A 442 15.68 8.01 -2.70
N ASN A 443 15.00 6.95 -3.08
CA ASN A 443 15.60 5.65 -3.28
C ASN A 443 15.65 5.31 -4.77
N THR A 444 16.82 4.90 -5.26
CA THR A 444 17.01 4.57 -6.67
C THR A 444 16.66 3.10 -6.93
N THR A 445 15.48 2.84 -7.51
CA THR A 445 15.14 1.54 -8.12
C THR A 445 15.68 1.46 -9.56
N SER A 446 15.07 0.65 -10.43
CA SER A 446 15.37 0.56 -11.85
C SER A 446 14.20 -0.05 -12.60
N THR A 447 14.05 0.26 -13.88
CA THR A 447 13.13 -0.45 -14.78
C THR A 447 13.44 -1.94 -14.88
N SER A 448 14.71 -2.37 -14.73
CA SER A 448 15.04 -3.79 -14.56
C SER A 448 14.42 -4.38 -13.29
N GLY A 449 14.29 -3.60 -12.22
CA GLY A 449 13.60 -4.03 -10.99
C GLY A 449 12.09 -4.08 -11.14
N ILE A 450 11.51 -3.11 -11.84
CA ILE A 450 10.05 -3.01 -12.03
C ILE A 450 9.56 -4.05 -13.04
N TYR A 451 10.31 -4.34 -14.10
CA TYR A 451 9.83 -5.15 -15.23
C TYR A 451 10.61 -6.45 -15.44
N GLY A 452 11.64 -6.71 -14.63
CA GLY A 452 12.62 -7.77 -14.85
C GLY A 452 13.54 -7.51 -16.06
N ASN A 453 14.75 -8.08 -16.06
CA ASN A 453 15.64 -8.02 -17.22
C ASN A 453 16.53 -9.27 -17.30
N PHE A 454 16.66 -9.85 -18.49
CA PHE A 454 17.46 -11.06 -18.69
C PHE A 454 18.91 -10.85 -18.18
N GLY A 455 19.41 -11.77 -17.36
CA GLY A 455 20.77 -11.71 -16.82
C GLY A 455 20.94 -10.80 -15.62
N GLN A 456 19.86 -10.25 -15.07
CA GLN A 456 19.90 -9.31 -13.95
C GLN A 456 19.06 -9.78 -12.75
N ALA A 457 18.88 -11.08 -12.55
CA ALA A 457 18.01 -11.62 -11.49
C ALA A 457 18.34 -11.07 -10.08
N ASN A 458 19.62 -10.93 -9.74
CA ASN A 458 20.11 -10.29 -8.51
C ASN A 458 19.72 -8.80 -8.46
N TYR A 459 20.04 -8.04 -9.51
CA TYR A 459 19.83 -6.59 -9.58
C TYR A 459 18.35 -6.23 -9.61
N SER A 460 17.55 -6.92 -10.43
CA SER A 460 16.10 -6.78 -10.51
C SER A 460 15.44 -7.06 -9.16
N ALA A 461 15.83 -8.14 -8.48
CA ALA A 461 15.30 -8.46 -7.16
C ALA A 461 15.66 -7.37 -6.12
N ALA A 462 16.92 -6.96 -6.06
CA ALA A 462 17.36 -5.92 -5.11
C ALA A 462 16.67 -4.57 -5.37
N LYS A 463 16.58 -4.14 -6.64
CA LYS A 463 15.94 -2.88 -7.03
C LYS A 463 14.43 -2.89 -6.80
N CYS A 464 13.74 -4.01 -7.05
CA CYS A 464 12.31 -4.14 -6.72
C CYS A 464 12.09 -4.18 -5.20
N GLY A 465 13.01 -4.79 -4.45
CA GLY A 465 12.97 -4.77 -2.99
C GLY A 465 13.11 -3.36 -2.39
N ILE A 466 13.89 -2.48 -3.03
CA ILE A 466 13.98 -1.07 -2.64
C ILE A 466 12.60 -0.38 -2.74
N LEU A 467 11.80 -0.69 -3.77
CA LEU A 467 10.45 -0.13 -3.89
C LEU A 467 9.53 -0.57 -2.74
N GLY A 468 9.61 -1.85 -2.33
CA GLY A 468 8.83 -2.37 -1.21
C GLY A 468 9.24 -1.72 0.12
N PHE A 469 10.55 -1.54 0.31
CA PHE A 469 11.12 -0.79 1.43
C PHE A 469 10.60 0.66 1.48
N SER A 470 10.67 1.36 0.34
CA SER A 470 10.22 2.75 0.21
C SER A 470 8.74 2.92 0.53
N ARG A 471 7.87 2.05 0.02
CA ARG A 471 6.42 2.12 0.24
C ARG A 471 6.06 1.98 1.72
N ALA A 472 6.69 1.02 2.41
CA ALA A 472 6.49 0.86 3.85
C ALA A 472 6.96 2.10 4.64
N LEU A 473 8.11 2.67 4.28
CA LEU A 473 8.61 3.88 4.92
C LEU A 473 7.79 5.13 4.62
N ALA A 474 7.23 5.25 3.42
CA ALA A 474 6.33 6.34 3.07
C ALA A 474 5.11 6.37 4.00
N ILE A 475 4.56 5.19 4.35
CA ILE A 475 3.45 5.05 5.30
C ILE A 475 3.91 5.43 6.72
N GLU A 476 5.05 4.89 7.19
CA GLU A 476 5.54 5.13 8.55
C GLU A 476 5.98 6.58 8.80
N GLY A 477 6.59 7.21 7.79
CA GLY A 477 7.17 8.55 7.86
C GLY A 477 6.19 9.70 7.67
N ALA A 478 5.07 9.49 6.96
CA ALA A 478 4.18 10.58 6.53
C ALA A 478 3.70 11.46 7.68
N LYS A 479 3.28 10.86 8.82
CA LYS A 479 2.82 11.60 10.00
C LYS A 479 3.89 12.45 10.70
N TYR A 480 5.16 12.26 10.34
CA TYR A 480 6.30 13.01 10.84
C TYR A 480 6.89 13.97 9.79
N ASN A 481 6.18 14.20 8.68
CA ASN A 481 6.69 14.98 7.53
C ASN A 481 8.02 14.41 6.99
N ILE A 482 8.11 13.07 7.01
CA ILE A 482 9.19 12.32 6.38
C ILE A 482 8.61 11.64 5.14
N TYR A 483 9.09 12.06 3.97
CA TYR A 483 8.57 11.60 2.70
C TYR A 483 9.59 10.76 1.97
N VAL A 484 9.12 9.64 1.41
CA VAL A 484 9.98 8.64 0.77
C VAL A 484 9.41 8.33 -0.61
N ASN A 485 10.20 8.58 -1.65
CA ASN A 485 9.83 8.26 -3.04
C ASN A 485 10.90 7.38 -3.68
N THR A 486 10.50 6.69 -4.74
CA THR A 486 11.38 5.80 -5.50
C THR A 486 11.48 6.28 -6.95
N ILE A 487 12.69 6.30 -7.50
CA ILE A 487 12.93 6.67 -8.89
C ILE A 487 13.64 5.57 -9.68
N ALA A 488 13.23 5.37 -10.93
CA ALA A 488 13.83 4.49 -11.91
C ALA A 488 14.46 5.34 -13.04
N PRO A 489 15.75 5.68 -12.91
CA PRO A 489 16.41 6.58 -13.83
C PRO A 489 16.86 5.86 -15.11
N ASN A 490 16.81 6.57 -16.24
CA ASN A 490 17.50 6.22 -17.48
C ASN A 490 18.58 7.27 -17.78
N ALA A 491 19.84 6.83 -17.82
CA ALA A 491 20.96 7.70 -18.17
C ALA A 491 22.16 6.92 -18.74
N GLY A 492 22.95 7.62 -19.55
CA GLY A 492 24.28 7.25 -19.98
C GLY A 492 25.28 7.41 -18.82
N THR A 493 25.82 6.29 -18.35
CA THR A 493 26.78 6.23 -17.25
C THR A 493 27.81 5.14 -17.51
N ALA A 494 28.84 5.05 -16.66
CA ALA A 494 29.77 3.93 -16.69
C ALA A 494 29.08 2.56 -16.60
N MET A 495 27.97 2.46 -15.86
CA MET A 495 27.20 1.21 -15.72
C MET A 495 26.46 0.81 -17.00
N THR A 496 26.05 1.77 -17.84
CA THR A 496 25.29 1.50 -19.07
C THR A 496 26.16 1.43 -20.33
N LYS A 497 27.47 1.66 -20.22
CA LYS A 497 28.43 1.61 -21.34
C LYS A 497 28.44 0.29 -22.12
N ALA A 498 28.11 -0.83 -21.46
CA ALA A 498 28.10 -2.14 -22.10
C ALA A 498 26.86 -2.36 -22.99
N VAL A 499 25.81 -1.54 -22.83
CA VAL A 499 24.51 -1.71 -23.50
C VAL A 499 24.17 -0.53 -24.42
N PHE A 500 24.66 0.68 -24.11
CA PHE A 500 24.36 1.89 -24.88
C PHE A 500 25.48 2.24 -25.88
N THR A 501 25.09 2.76 -27.05
CA THR A 501 26.05 3.32 -28.01
C THR A 501 26.66 4.63 -27.49
N PRO A 502 27.81 5.08 -28.02
CA PRO A 502 28.39 6.38 -27.65
C PRO A 502 27.41 7.55 -27.75
N GLU A 503 26.59 7.57 -28.81
CA GLU A 503 25.60 8.62 -29.06
C GLU A 503 24.47 8.60 -28.01
N MET A 504 24.04 7.39 -27.60
CA MET A 504 23.05 7.24 -26.52
C MET A 504 23.63 7.67 -25.18
N LEU A 505 24.90 7.35 -24.90
CA LEU A 505 25.58 7.78 -23.67
C LEU A 505 25.67 9.30 -23.57
N GLU A 506 25.89 9.98 -24.70
CA GLU A 506 25.95 11.44 -24.77
C GLU A 506 24.55 12.09 -24.66
N SER A 507 23.54 11.47 -25.25
CA SER A 507 22.17 12.00 -25.27
C SER A 507 21.44 11.83 -23.94
N PHE A 508 21.64 10.71 -23.25
CA PHE A 508 20.95 10.41 -21.98
C PHE A 508 21.71 10.96 -20.78
N LYS A 509 21.87 12.29 -20.72
CA LYS A 509 22.67 12.92 -19.68
C LYS A 509 22.05 12.72 -18.30
N PRO A 510 22.86 12.36 -17.28
CA PRO A 510 22.37 12.25 -15.91
C PRO A 510 21.71 13.53 -15.36
N ASP A 511 22.11 14.69 -15.87
CA ASP A 511 21.53 16.00 -15.58
C ASP A 511 20.02 16.05 -15.85
N TYR A 512 19.51 15.26 -16.79
CA TYR A 512 18.10 15.20 -17.15
C TYR A 512 17.26 14.37 -16.18
N ILE A 513 17.84 13.93 -15.06
CA ILE A 513 17.11 13.28 -13.97
C ILE A 513 17.02 14.18 -12.74
N ALA A 514 18.08 14.96 -12.48
CA ALA A 514 18.22 15.74 -11.25
C ALA A 514 17.02 16.66 -10.93
N PRO A 515 16.39 17.34 -11.92
CA PRO A 515 15.21 18.16 -11.68
C PRO A 515 14.04 17.43 -10.99
N LEU A 516 13.75 16.17 -11.35
CA LEU A 516 12.69 15.42 -10.68
C LEU A 516 13.05 15.12 -9.22
N ILE A 517 14.32 14.84 -8.93
CA ILE A 517 14.80 14.59 -7.57
C ILE A 517 14.66 15.84 -6.71
N LEU A 518 15.03 17.00 -7.26
CA LEU A 518 14.81 18.29 -6.60
C LEU A 518 13.33 18.64 -6.49
N ALA A 519 12.46 18.18 -7.37
CA ALA A 519 11.02 18.38 -7.22
C ALA A 519 10.47 17.55 -6.06
N LEU A 520 10.78 16.24 -6.04
CA LEU A 520 10.33 15.28 -5.03
C LEU A 520 10.85 15.58 -3.61
N CYS A 521 12.01 16.24 -3.50
CA CYS A 521 12.57 16.67 -2.21
C CYS A 521 12.08 18.06 -1.75
N SER A 522 11.28 18.76 -2.55
CA SER A 522 10.84 20.11 -2.20
C SER A 522 9.69 20.11 -1.20
N ASP A 523 9.47 21.24 -0.54
CA ASP A 523 8.36 21.43 0.40
C ASP A 523 7.02 21.71 -0.31
N VAL A 524 7.07 21.93 -1.63
CA VAL A 524 5.90 22.25 -2.48
C VAL A 524 5.56 21.12 -3.45
N CYS A 525 6.18 19.94 -3.32
CA CYS A 525 5.83 18.78 -4.13
C CYS A 525 4.39 18.34 -3.83
N PRO A 526 3.50 18.26 -4.84
CA PRO A 526 2.18 17.68 -4.64
C PRO A 526 2.30 16.17 -4.41
N ASP A 527 1.46 15.62 -3.53
CA ASP A 527 1.45 14.20 -3.14
C ASP A 527 2.86 13.65 -2.85
N PRO A 528 3.55 14.18 -1.83
CA PRO A 528 5.00 14.19 -1.79
C PRO A 528 5.64 12.85 -1.39
N THR A 529 4.90 11.75 -1.23
CA THR A 529 5.43 10.50 -0.68
C THR A 529 4.79 9.25 -1.29
N GLY A 530 5.51 8.13 -1.26
CA GLY A 530 5.04 6.82 -1.71
C GLY A 530 5.05 6.60 -3.22
N GLY A 531 5.47 7.60 -4.01
CA GLY A 531 5.48 7.52 -5.46
C GLY A 531 6.62 6.68 -6.03
N LEU A 532 6.37 6.11 -7.20
CA LEU A 532 7.34 5.47 -8.07
C LEU A 532 7.37 6.23 -9.40
N TYR A 533 8.53 6.73 -9.79
CA TYR A 533 8.67 7.54 -11.00
C TYR A 533 9.76 7.00 -11.91
N GLU A 534 9.48 6.91 -13.21
CA GLU A 534 10.50 6.70 -14.25
C GLU A 534 10.90 8.06 -14.84
N VAL A 535 12.18 8.23 -15.16
CA VAL A 535 12.72 9.55 -15.54
C VAL A 535 13.97 9.44 -16.41
N GLY A 536 14.06 10.32 -17.40
CA GLY A 536 15.22 10.44 -18.30
C GLY A 536 14.86 11.24 -19.56
N SER A 537 15.85 11.83 -20.22
CA SER A 537 15.67 12.54 -21.51
C SER A 537 14.59 13.64 -21.48
N GLY A 538 14.46 14.39 -20.38
CA GLY A 538 13.44 15.43 -20.21
C GLY A 538 12.03 14.90 -19.91
N TRP A 539 11.86 13.57 -19.80
CA TRP A 539 10.61 12.92 -19.47
C TRP A 539 10.56 12.48 -17.99
N ALA A 540 9.41 12.63 -17.35
CA ALA A 540 9.12 12.08 -16.03
C ALA A 540 7.66 11.59 -15.94
N GLY A 541 7.45 10.36 -15.49
CA GLY A 541 6.11 9.78 -15.34
C GLY A 541 5.98 8.87 -14.11
N LYS A 542 4.82 8.92 -13.44
CA LYS A 542 4.49 8.04 -12.32
C LYS A 542 4.11 6.64 -12.83
N THR A 543 4.55 5.61 -12.12
CA THR A 543 4.18 4.20 -12.36
C THR A 543 3.45 3.66 -11.13
N ARG A 544 2.34 2.95 -11.34
CA ARG A 544 1.50 2.37 -10.27
C ARG A 544 1.03 0.96 -10.61
N TRP A 545 0.36 0.31 -9.66
CA TRP A 545 -0.36 -0.93 -9.92
C TRP A 545 -1.71 -0.66 -10.58
N GLN A 546 -2.09 -1.53 -11.52
CA GLN A 546 -3.47 -1.76 -11.90
C GLN A 546 -3.81 -3.21 -11.58
N GLN A 547 -4.95 -3.43 -10.92
CA GLN A 547 -5.52 -4.75 -10.64
C GLN A 547 -6.70 -4.98 -11.58
N ALA A 548 -6.79 -6.19 -12.15
CA ALA A 548 -7.96 -6.63 -12.91
C ALA A 548 -9.22 -6.63 -12.04
N GLY A 549 -10.40 -6.64 -12.67
CA GLY A 549 -11.67 -6.80 -11.96
C GLY A 549 -11.72 -8.07 -11.12
N GLY A 550 -11.07 -9.13 -11.59
CA GLY A 550 -10.95 -10.39 -10.89
C GLY A 550 -12.24 -11.21 -10.89
N HIS A 551 -12.21 -12.35 -10.20
CA HIS A 551 -13.36 -13.23 -10.04
C HIS A 551 -13.53 -13.68 -8.59
N GLY A 552 -14.77 -13.61 -8.11
CA GLY A 552 -15.21 -14.16 -6.83
C GLY A 552 -15.86 -15.53 -7.00
N PHE A 553 -15.31 -16.51 -6.29
CA PHE A 553 -15.79 -17.88 -6.18
C PHE A 553 -16.59 -18.04 -4.87
N PRO A 554 -17.69 -18.80 -4.86
CA PRO A 554 -18.46 -18.97 -3.64
C PRO A 554 -17.66 -19.73 -2.58
N VAL A 555 -17.74 -19.28 -1.32
CA VAL A 555 -16.86 -19.73 -0.22
C VAL A 555 -17.39 -20.97 0.53
N ASP A 556 -18.64 -21.35 0.28
CA ASP A 556 -19.31 -22.53 0.83
C ASP A 556 -19.18 -23.78 -0.07
N VAL A 557 -18.54 -23.64 -1.24
CA VAL A 557 -18.17 -24.77 -2.11
C VAL A 557 -16.66 -24.88 -2.26
N PRO A 558 -16.10 -26.11 -2.34
CA PRO A 558 -14.68 -26.28 -2.59
C PRO A 558 -14.26 -25.67 -3.94
N LEU A 559 -13.31 -24.72 -3.90
CA LEU A 559 -12.72 -24.16 -5.12
C LEU A 559 -11.78 -25.19 -5.76
N THR A 560 -11.94 -25.43 -7.07
CA THR A 560 -11.12 -26.38 -7.82
C THR A 560 -10.33 -25.67 -8.92
N PRO A 561 -9.13 -26.16 -9.31
CA PRO A 561 -8.39 -25.61 -10.44
C PRO A 561 -9.19 -25.56 -11.73
N GLU A 562 -10.06 -26.55 -11.94
CA GLU A 562 -10.92 -26.64 -13.12
C GLU A 562 -11.89 -25.45 -13.18
N GLU A 563 -12.44 -25.05 -12.03
CA GLU A 563 -13.32 -23.88 -11.93
C GLU A 563 -12.55 -22.57 -12.12
N VAL A 564 -11.31 -22.51 -11.64
CA VAL A 564 -10.40 -21.38 -11.91
C VAL A 564 -10.11 -21.26 -13.41
N VAL A 565 -9.84 -22.37 -14.12
CA VAL A 565 -9.61 -22.36 -15.58
C VAL A 565 -10.83 -21.81 -16.33
N LYS A 566 -12.05 -22.23 -15.97
CA LYS A 566 -13.28 -21.73 -16.61
C LYS A 566 -13.42 -20.20 -16.49
N ASN A 567 -12.97 -19.65 -15.37
CA ASN A 567 -13.09 -18.22 -15.06
C ASN A 567 -11.77 -17.46 -15.26
N TRP A 568 -10.76 -18.07 -15.88
CA TRP A 568 -9.41 -17.48 -16.01
C TRP A 568 -9.45 -16.12 -16.70
N LYS A 569 -10.28 -15.99 -17.75
CA LYS A 569 -10.47 -14.72 -18.46
C LYS A 569 -10.84 -13.61 -17.49
N ALA A 570 -11.85 -13.80 -16.64
CA ALA A 570 -12.31 -12.79 -15.67
C ALA A 570 -11.26 -12.45 -14.60
N ILE A 571 -10.41 -13.42 -14.22
CA ILE A 571 -9.28 -13.18 -13.29
C ILE A 571 -8.24 -12.24 -13.93
N THR A 572 -8.05 -12.33 -15.25
CA THR A 572 -6.99 -11.63 -15.98
C THR A 572 -7.48 -10.45 -16.83
N ASP A 573 -8.79 -10.14 -16.83
CA ASP A 573 -9.36 -9.09 -17.67
C ASP A 573 -9.21 -7.71 -17.01
N PHE A 574 -8.47 -6.83 -17.67
CA PHE A 574 -8.28 -5.44 -17.24
C PHE A 574 -9.22 -4.48 -17.99
N GLU A 575 -9.95 -4.96 -19.00
CA GLU A 575 -10.70 -4.13 -19.95
C GLU A 575 -12.22 -4.26 -19.76
N ASP A 576 -12.66 -4.95 -18.70
CA ASP A 576 -14.07 -5.17 -18.38
C ASP A 576 -14.74 -4.04 -17.58
N GLY A 577 -14.02 -2.93 -17.40
CA GLY A 577 -14.48 -1.75 -16.67
C GLY A 577 -14.39 -1.85 -15.14
N ARG A 578 -13.89 -2.96 -14.58
CA ARG A 578 -13.76 -3.18 -13.11
C ARG A 578 -12.32 -3.07 -12.61
N ALA A 579 -11.40 -2.63 -13.44
CA ALA A 579 -10.00 -2.48 -13.05
C ALA A 579 -9.85 -1.39 -11.97
N GLU A 580 -8.98 -1.66 -10.99
CA GLU A 580 -8.72 -0.78 -9.85
C GLU A 580 -7.23 -0.46 -9.71
N TYR A 581 -6.91 0.49 -8.82
CA TYR A 581 -5.56 1.03 -8.64
C TYR A 581 -5.16 1.01 -7.17
N PRO A 582 -4.97 -0.17 -6.57
CA PRO A 582 -4.66 -0.30 -5.14
C PRO A 582 -3.32 0.36 -4.80
N GLU A 583 -3.31 1.14 -3.73
CA GLU A 583 -2.11 1.81 -3.21
C GLU A 583 -1.77 1.38 -1.77
N ARG A 584 -2.71 0.73 -1.07
CA ARG A 584 -2.55 0.25 0.31
C ARG A 584 -2.98 -1.20 0.45
N THR A 585 -2.50 -1.85 1.51
CA THR A 585 -2.92 -3.22 1.85
C THR A 585 -4.44 -3.32 2.04
N THR A 586 -5.09 -2.30 2.60
CA THR A 586 -6.54 -2.22 2.79
C THR A 586 -7.33 -2.32 1.50
N ASP A 587 -6.81 -1.76 0.40
CA ASP A 587 -7.48 -1.76 -0.90
C ASP A 587 -7.54 -3.19 -1.47
N SER A 588 -6.45 -3.95 -1.30
CA SER A 588 -6.38 -5.37 -1.63
C SER A 588 -7.35 -6.23 -0.80
N PHE A 589 -7.43 -5.96 0.51
CA PHE A 589 -8.32 -6.70 1.40
C PHE A 589 -9.80 -6.50 1.06
N GLY A 590 -10.21 -5.33 0.59
CA GLY A 590 -11.63 -5.00 0.33
C GLY A 590 -12.37 -6.04 -0.52
N LYS A 591 -11.80 -6.44 -1.67
CA LYS A 591 -12.43 -7.43 -2.56
C LYS A 591 -12.45 -8.84 -2.00
N ILE A 592 -11.38 -9.22 -1.30
CA ILE A 592 -11.26 -10.53 -0.67
C ILE A 592 -12.29 -10.65 0.46
N MET A 593 -12.44 -9.59 1.26
CA MET A 593 -13.46 -9.51 2.31
C MET A 593 -14.87 -9.51 1.74
N GLY A 594 -15.14 -8.72 0.70
CA GLY A 594 -16.44 -8.69 0.03
C GLY A 594 -16.86 -10.05 -0.56
N ASN A 595 -15.91 -10.89 -0.94
CA ASN A 595 -16.22 -12.23 -1.43
C ASN A 595 -16.53 -13.25 -0.32
N LEU A 596 -16.25 -12.97 0.96
CA LEU A 596 -16.55 -13.91 2.05
C LEU A 596 -18.06 -14.14 2.25
N GLU A 597 -18.90 -13.26 1.73
CA GLU A 597 -20.37 -13.40 1.75
C GLU A 597 -20.92 -14.16 0.54
N ASN A 598 -20.09 -14.47 -0.47
CA ASN A 598 -20.48 -15.16 -1.71
C ASN A 598 -20.75 -16.66 -1.46
N LYS A 599 -22.02 -17.10 -1.55
CA LYS A 599 -22.42 -18.51 -1.30
C LYS A 599 -23.10 -19.16 -2.50
N ALA A 600 -22.92 -20.46 -2.68
CA ALA A 600 -23.49 -21.22 -3.78
C ALA A 600 -25.01 -21.28 -3.64
N GLY A 601 -25.73 -20.85 -4.69
CA GLY A 601 -27.19 -20.74 -4.66
C GLY A 601 -27.70 -19.33 -4.38
N SER A 602 -26.85 -18.38 -3.99
CA SER A 602 -27.11 -16.96 -4.29
C SER A 602 -26.84 -16.78 -5.78
N SER A 603 -27.88 -16.89 -6.61
CA SER A 603 -27.76 -16.88 -8.07
C SER A 603 -27.02 -15.63 -8.57
N LYS A 604 -25.88 -15.83 -9.26
CA LYS A 604 -25.25 -14.83 -10.12
C LYS A 604 -26.23 -14.44 -11.24
N GLN A 605 -26.81 -13.24 -11.21
CA GLN A 605 -27.28 -12.59 -12.44
C GLN A 605 -26.10 -11.83 -13.05
N GLY A 606 -25.48 -12.45 -14.06
CA GLY A 606 -24.65 -11.76 -15.03
C GLY A 606 -25.42 -11.60 -16.34
N ALA A 607 -25.51 -10.35 -16.80
CA ALA A 607 -25.97 -9.88 -18.12
C ALA A 607 -27.49 -9.93 -18.46
N SER A 608 -28.02 -8.70 -18.60
CA SER A 608 -29.21 -8.27 -19.35
C SER A 608 -30.60 -8.81 -18.95
N ALA A 609 -31.12 -8.31 -17.83
CA ALA A 609 -32.48 -7.76 -17.66
C ALA A 609 -32.57 -7.20 -16.23
N ALA A 610 -33.14 -6.01 -16.05
CA ALA A 610 -33.16 -5.28 -14.77
C ALA A 610 -33.64 -6.16 -13.59
N PRO A 611 -32.81 -6.37 -12.53
CA PRO A 611 -33.23 -7.09 -11.33
C PRO A 611 -34.04 -6.19 -10.41
N ALA A 612 -34.98 -6.78 -9.68
CA ALA A 612 -35.60 -6.13 -8.51
C ALA A 612 -34.49 -5.67 -7.55
N ASN A 613 -34.54 -4.40 -7.18
CA ASN A 613 -33.40 -3.66 -6.67
C ASN A 613 -33.00 -4.10 -5.24
N GLU A 614 -31.82 -4.69 -5.09
CA GLU A 614 -31.25 -5.20 -3.82
C GLU A 614 -31.23 -4.17 -2.68
N TYR A 615 -31.07 -2.89 -3.01
CA TYR A 615 -31.08 -1.80 -2.03
C TYR A 615 -32.44 -1.65 -1.36
N LEU A 616 -33.55 -1.97 -2.04
CA LEU A 616 -34.89 -1.88 -1.45
C LEU A 616 -35.08 -2.89 -0.32
N ALA A 617 -34.58 -4.11 -0.48
CA ALA A 617 -34.63 -5.12 0.57
C ALA A 617 -33.74 -4.74 1.77
N ALA A 618 -32.54 -4.21 1.51
CA ALA A 618 -31.63 -3.74 2.56
C ALA A 618 -32.18 -2.51 3.30
N ILE A 619 -32.86 -1.60 2.59
CA ILE A 619 -33.57 -0.47 3.21
C ILE A 619 -34.69 -1.00 4.11
N ASP A 620 -35.49 -1.96 3.64
CA ASP A 620 -36.59 -2.56 4.43
C ASP A 620 -36.10 -3.30 5.68
N GLU A 621 -34.92 -3.91 5.63
CA GLU A 621 -34.27 -4.55 6.78
C GLU A 621 -33.69 -3.51 7.75
N ALA A 622 -33.00 -2.50 7.23
CA ALA A 622 -32.42 -1.43 8.04
C ALA A 622 -33.49 -0.59 8.75
N LEU A 623 -34.65 -0.38 8.13
CA LEU A 623 -35.81 0.30 8.74
C LEU A 623 -36.37 -0.44 9.97
N LYS A 624 -36.10 -1.75 10.09
CA LYS A 624 -36.55 -2.60 11.23
C LYS A 624 -35.46 -2.77 12.30
N THR A 625 -34.27 -2.23 12.07
CA THR A 625 -33.11 -2.40 12.95
C THR A 625 -32.88 -1.12 13.76
N GLU A 626 -32.53 -1.28 15.04
CA GLU A 626 -32.08 -0.20 15.92
C GLU A 626 -30.61 -0.42 16.24
N GLY A 627 -29.81 0.66 16.25
CA GLY A 627 -28.39 0.59 16.58
C GLY A 627 -28.12 0.24 18.04
N ALA A 628 -26.91 -0.21 18.33
CA ALA A 628 -26.52 -0.54 19.69
C ALA A 628 -26.57 0.69 20.60
N PRO A 629 -26.97 0.54 21.88
CA PRO A 629 -26.92 1.63 22.84
C PRO A 629 -25.50 2.21 22.93
N THR A 630 -25.35 3.49 22.58
CA THR A 630 -24.05 4.17 22.52
C THR A 630 -23.90 5.09 23.73
N PRO A 631 -22.99 4.81 24.67
CA PRO A 631 -22.77 5.66 25.83
C PRO A 631 -22.05 6.96 25.44
N PHE A 632 -22.47 8.08 26.02
CA PHE A 632 -21.85 9.39 25.84
C PHE A 632 -21.83 10.13 27.17
N ARG A 633 -20.68 10.67 27.57
CA ARG A 633 -20.53 11.41 28.83
C ARG A 633 -20.02 12.81 28.55
N TYR A 634 -20.59 13.79 29.23
CA TYR A 634 -20.08 15.15 29.24
C TYR A 634 -20.09 15.74 30.65
N GLU A 635 -19.14 16.65 30.88
CA GLU A 635 -18.95 17.38 32.12
C GLU A 635 -19.04 18.89 31.86
N GLU A 636 -18.99 19.69 32.91
CA GLU A 636 -19.14 21.15 32.81
C GLU A 636 -18.06 21.80 31.92
N ARG A 637 -16.88 21.18 31.85
CA ARG A 637 -15.83 21.55 30.89
C ARG A 637 -16.30 21.42 29.44
N ASP A 638 -16.99 20.33 29.11
CA ASP A 638 -17.44 20.07 27.74
C ASP A 638 -18.61 21.00 27.37
N THR A 639 -19.43 21.34 28.37
CA THR A 639 -20.44 22.40 28.27
C THR A 639 -19.80 23.76 27.91
N LEU A 640 -18.78 24.17 28.67
CA LEU A 640 -18.03 25.41 28.41
C LEU A 640 -17.40 25.41 27.01
N LEU A 641 -16.74 24.31 26.66
CA LEU A 641 -16.05 24.14 25.39
C LEU A 641 -17.01 24.24 24.21
N TYR A 642 -18.17 23.61 24.31
CA TYR A 642 -19.20 23.71 23.28
C TYR A 642 -19.77 25.12 23.19
N ASN A 643 -20.14 25.74 24.32
CA ASN A 643 -20.70 27.08 24.34
C ASN A 643 -19.77 28.08 23.64
N ILE A 644 -18.47 28.05 23.97
CA ILE A 644 -17.46 28.86 23.28
C ILE A 644 -17.35 28.45 21.80
N GLY A 645 -17.37 27.14 21.52
CA GLY A 645 -17.31 26.56 20.18
C GLY A 645 -18.46 26.98 19.26
N VAL A 646 -19.60 27.41 19.80
CA VAL A 646 -20.73 27.97 19.04
C VAL A 646 -20.89 29.49 19.18
N GLY A 647 -19.92 30.17 19.79
CA GLY A 647 -19.81 31.63 19.77
C GLY A 647 -20.11 32.34 21.08
N ALA A 648 -20.35 31.64 22.20
CA ALA A 648 -20.56 32.28 23.49
C ALA A 648 -19.36 33.16 23.88
N LYS A 649 -19.64 34.39 24.31
CA LYS A 649 -18.64 35.44 24.55
C LYS A 649 -18.20 35.43 26.00
N ALA A 650 -16.98 35.90 26.24
CA ALA A 650 -16.42 36.07 27.60
C ALA A 650 -17.32 36.91 28.54
N THR A 651 -18.19 37.75 28.00
CA THR A 651 -19.15 38.59 28.73
C THR A 651 -20.45 37.88 29.10
N GLU A 652 -20.75 36.73 28.51
CA GLU A 652 -21.98 35.97 28.73
C GLU A 652 -21.74 34.90 29.80
N LEU A 653 -21.56 35.36 31.04
CA LEU A 653 -21.05 34.55 32.16
C LEU A 653 -21.88 33.29 32.42
N ASP A 654 -23.19 33.32 32.19
CA ASP A 654 -24.06 32.13 32.30
C ASP A 654 -23.68 31.00 31.32
N TYR A 655 -22.92 31.28 30.26
CA TYR A 655 -22.46 30.27 29.29
C TYR A 655 -20.96 29.99 29.35
N VAL A 656 -20.16 30.90 29.91
CA VAL A 656 -18.69 30.82 29.86
C VAL A 656 -17.99 30.81 31.22
N PHE A 657 -18.73 30.96 32.32
CA PHE A 657 -18.15 31.12 33.65
C PHE A 657 -18.80 30.20 34.69
N GLN A 658 -18.20 29.02 34.85
CA GLN A 658 -18.56 28.01 35.83
C GLN A 658 -18.20 28.47 37.26
N SER A 659 -19.06 28.16 38.24
CA SER A 659 -18.71 28.36 39.66
C SER A 659 -17.64 27.39 40.12
N ALA A 660 -16.50 27.92 40.58
CA ALA A 660 -15.28 27.15 40.79
C ALA A 660 -15.26 26.30 42.07
N ASN A 661 -16.30 26.35 42.94
CA ASN A 661 -16.27 25.60 44.20
C ASN A 661 -17.68 25.32 44.79
N PRO A 662 -18.07 24.06 45.03
CA PRO A 662 -19.35 23.72 45.69
C PRO A 662 -19.48 24.25 47.13
N SER A 663 -18.37 24.69 47.74
CA SER A 663 -18.33 25.14 49.14
C SER A 663 -18.15 26.66 49.32
N HIS A 664 -17.98 27.44 48.25
CA HIS A 664 -17.94 28.92 48.27
C HIS A 664 -18.77 29.48 47.11
N HIS A 665 -20.02 29.86 47.38
CA HIS A 665 -21.01 30.30 46.38
C HIS A 665 -20.78 31.71 45.78
N SER A 666 -19.63 32.37 45.98
CA SER A 666 -19.53 33.82 45.74
C SER A 666 -18.77 34.26 44.48
N GLU A 667 -18.23 33.37 43.65
CA GLU A 667 -17.35 33.77 42.52
C GLU A 667 -17.63 33.05 41.18
N GLY A 668 -18.83 32.52 40.97
CA GLY A 668 -19.28 31.90 39.70
C GLY A 668 -20.59 32.48 39.19
N ALA A 669 -20.95 32.26 37.92
CA ALA A 669 -22.32 32.52 37.49
C ALA A 669 -23.26 31.53 38.19
N GLU A 670 -24.24 32.03 38.95
CA GLU A 670 -25.21 31.19 39.68
C GLU A 670 -26.04 30.30 38.74
N ASN A 671 -26.11 30.67 37.45
CA ASN A 671 -26.95 30.03 36.43
C ASN A 671 -26.15 29.50 35.23
N PHE A 672 -24.99 28.86 35.47
CA PHE A 672 -24.22 28.23 34.40
C PHE A 672 -25.07 27.22 33.61
N GLN A 673 -25.11 27.37 32.29
CA GLN A 673 -26.04 26.67 31.41
C GLN A 673 -25.37 26.07 30.18
N LEU A 674 -25.87 24.92 29.77
CA LEU A 674 -25.57 24.31 28.48
C LEU A 674 -26.49 24.87 27.40
N LEU A 675 -25.92 25.35 26.30
CA LEU A 675 -26.73 25.76 25.15
C LEU A 675 -27.52 24.56 24.59
N PRO A 676 -28.84 24.67 24.38
CA PRO A 676 -29.69 23.54 23.99
C PRO A 676 -29.24 22.78 22.75
N THR A 677 -28.58 23.45 21.81
CA THR A 677 -28.06 22.86 20.58
C THR A 677 -26.99 21.79 20.81
N TYR A 678 -26.41 21.69 22.01
CA TYR A 678 -25.50 20.59 22.37
C TYR A 678 -26.12 19.21 22.15
N GLY A 679 -27.46 19.11 22.18
CA GLY A 679 -28.18 17.85 21.94
C GLY A 679 -27.86 17.15 20.62
N VAL A 680 -27.23 17.81 19.65
CA VAL A 680 -26.74 17.18 18.41
C VAL A 680 -25.47 16.34 18.62
N ILE A 681 -24.62 16.72 19.60
CA ILE A 681 -23.30 16.12 19.80
C ILE A 681 -23.39 14.63 20.19
N PRO A 682 -24.23 14.22 21.17
CA PRO A 682 -24.39 12.80 21.50
C PRO A 682 -24.96 11.97 20.35
N ALA A 683 -25.70 12.59 19.42
CA ALA A 683 -26.30 11.90 18.28
C ALA A 683 -25.30 11.65 17.14
N MET A 684 -24.27 12.49 16.97
CA MET A 684 -23.26 12.34 15.91
C MET A 684 -22.43 11.06 16.03
N SER A 685 -22.30 10.51 17.24
CA SER A 685 -21.53 9.29 17.53
C SER A 685 -22.39 8.04 17.69
N ALA A 686 -23.73 8.18 17.63
CA ALA A 686 -24.65 7.08 17.88
C ALA A 686 -24.55 6.00 16.78
N ASP A 687 -24.50 4.74 17.20
CA ASP A 687 -24.71 3.61 16.29
C ASP A 687 -26.15 3.65 15.74
N THR A 688 -26.27 3.52 14.43
CA THR A 688 -27.54 3.58 13.69
C THR A 688 -28.08 2.20 13.30
N GLY A 689 -27.29 1.13 13.49
CA GLY A 689 -27.69 -0.24 13.18
C GLY A 689 -27.70 -0.58 11.68
N PHE A 690 -27.15 0.28 10.82
CA PHE A 690 -27.02 0.02 9.38
C PHE A 690 -25.76 0.67 8.81
N SER A 691 -25.34 0.24 7.62
CA SER A 691 -24.24 0.84 6.87
C SER A 691 -24.75 1.48 5.59
N PHE A 692 -24.26 2.69 5.25
CA PHE A 692 -24.72 3.45 4.09
C PHE A 692 -24.49 2.71 2.76
N ASP A 693 -23.39 1.98 2.61
CA ASP A 693 -23.05 1.18 1.42
C ASP A 693 -24.02 0.02 1.17
N LYS A 694 -24.75 -0.43 2.21
CA LYS A 694 -25.76 -1.49 2.06
C LYS A 694 -27.12 -0.97 1.59
N ILE A 695 -27.43 0.29 1.86
CA ILE A 695 -28.76 0.86 1.61
C ILE A 695 -28.81 1.79 0.39
N VAL A 696 -27.65 2.19 -0.16
CA VAL A 696 -27.58 2.99 -1.38
C VAL A 696 -26.41 2.54 -2.29
N PRO A 697 -26.55 2.63 -3.62
CA PRO A 697 -25.47 2.30 -4.55
C PRO A 697 -24.33 3.33 -4.48
N ASN A 698 -23.12 2.95 -4.89
CA ASN A 698 -21.99 3.87 -5.08
C ASN A 698 -21.69 4.79 -3.88
N PHE A 699 -21.95 4.34 -2.65
CA PHE A 699 -21.68 5.13 -1.46
C PHE A 699 -20.19 5.48 -1.38
N ASN A 700 -19.90 6.78 -1.24
CA ASN A 700 -18.57 7.29 -0.99
C ASN A 700 -18.65 8.23 0.23
N PRO A 701 -17.95 7.96 1.33
CA PRO A 701 -18.00 8.81 2.51
C PRO A 701 -17.48 10.24 2.25
N MET A 702 -16.63 10.44 1.23
CA MET A 702 -16.12 11.76 0.84
C MET A 702 -17.16 12.62 0.10
N THR A 703 -18.25 12.01 -0.39
CA THR A 703 -19.35 12.71 -1.06
C THR A 703 -20.59 12.83 -0.19
N LEU A 704 -20.49 12.42 1.08
CA LEU A 704 -21.53 12.60 2.09
C LEU A 704 -21.53 14.07 2.54
N LEU A 705 -22.66 14.72 2.35
CA LEU A 705 -22.90 16.08 2.83
C LEU A 705 -23.98 16.02 3.91
N HIS A 706 -23.70 16.58 5.07
CA HIS A 706 -24.74 16.87 6.06
C HIS A 706 -25.68 17.93 5.47
N GLY A 707 -26.96 17.60 5.31
CA GLY A 707 -27.92 18.42 4.58
C GLY A 707 -28.87 19.19 5.49
N GLU A 708 -29.53 18.49 6.41
CA GLU A 708 -30.53 19.06 7.33
C GLU A 708 -30.38 18.43 8.71
N GLN A 709 -30.71 19.21 9.75
CA GLN A 709 -30.70 18.79 11.14
C GLN A 709 -32.01 19.22 11.80
N TYR A 710 -32.62 18.30 12.54
CA TYR A 710 -33.69 18.57 13.49
C TYR A 710 -33.23 18.16 14.89
N LEU A 711 -33.53 19.00 15.88
CA LEU A 711 -33.28 18.72 17.29
C LEU A 711 -34.53 19.10 18.09
N GLU A 712 -34.98 18.16 18.92
CA GLU A 712 -36.04 18.35 19.88
C GLU A 712 -35.47 18.19 21.30
N ILE A 713 -35.69 19.21 22.13
CA ILE A 713 -35.32 19.20 23.54
C ILE A 713 -36.48 18.60 24.33
N ARG A 714 -36.30 17.37 24.83
CA ARG A 714 -37.37 16.64 25.55
C ARG A 714 -37.34 16.85 27.06
N LYS A 715 -36.20 17.30 27.58
CA LYS A 715 -36.03 17.73 28.97
C LYS A 715 -35.36 19.10 29.03
N PHE A 716 -35.94 20.01 29.80
CA PHE A 716 -35.37 21.33 30.06
C PHE A 716 -35.67 21.74 31.52
N PRO A 717 -34.76 22.39 32.26
CA PRO A 717 -33.40 22.79 31.86
C PRO A 717 -32.47 21.58 31.64
N LEU A 718 -31.45 21.79 30.81
CA LEU A 718 -30.42 20.77 30.56
C LEU A 718 -29.43 20.73 31.73
N PRO A 719 -28.99 19.54 32.16
CA PRO A 719 -27.89 19.45 33.12
C PRO A 719 -26.58 19.89 32.46
N THR A 720 -25.67 20.43 33.25
CA THR A 720 -24.32 20.85 32.82
C THR A 720 -23.33 19.69 32.77
N SER A 721 -23.73 18.52 33.25
CA SER A 721 -23.03 17.24 33.15
C SER A 721 -24.03 16.08 33.17
N ALA A 722 -23.80 15.05 32.36
CA ALA A 722 -24.61 13.82 32.38
C ALA A 722 -23.88 12.63 31.76
N ASN A 723 -24.30 11.43 32.15
CA ASN A 723 -24.09 10.23 31.35
C ASN A 723 -25.33 9.97 30.52
N LEU A 724 -25.14 9.81 29.22
CA LEU A 724 -26.20 9.64 28.24
C LEU A 724 -26.05 8.30 27.53
N VAL A 725 -27.15 7.82 26.97
CA VAL A 725 -27.18 6.69 26.05
C VAL A 725 -28.00 7.08 24.82
N SER A 726 -27.37 7.03 23.65
CA SER A 726 -27.97 7.32 22.35
C SER A 726 -28.29 6.02 21.61
N LYS A 727 -29.44 6.00 20.92
CA LYS A 727 -29.82 4.91 20.01
C LYS A 727 -30.26 5.49 18.68
N GLY A 728 -29.53 5.17 17.61
CA GLY A 728 -29.84 5.59 16.25
C GLY A 728 -30.64 4.55 15.49
N ARG A 729 -31.38 4.98 14.48
CA ARG A 729 -32.09 4.10 13.52
C ARG A 729 -32.30 4.78 12.17
N LEU A 730 -32.44 3.98 11.12
CA LEU A 730 -32.85 4.49 9.81
C LEU A 730 -34.32 4.96 9.85
N LEU A 731 -34.59 6.15 9.37
CA LEU A 731 -35.96 6.66 9.20
C LEU A 731 -36.43 6.54 7.75
N GLU A 732 -35.56 6.88 6.81
CA GLU A 732 -35.95 7.02 5.41
C GLU A 732 -34.74 7.05 4.48
N VAL A 733 -34.89 6.50 3.27
CA VAL A 733 -33.95 6.69 2.15
C VAL A 733 -34.72 7.14 0.92
N VAL A 734 -34.35 8.26 0.31
CA VAL A 734 -35.03 8.86 -0.85
C VAL A 734 -34.09 8.87 -2.06
N ASP A 735 -34.56 8.32 -3.18
CA ASP A 735 -33.84 8.29 -4.44
C ASP A 735 -34.10 9.58 -5.26
N LYS A 736 -33.04 10.36 -5.48
CA LYS A 736 -33.05 11.59 -6.30
C LYS A 736 -32.48 11.37 -7.71
N GLY A 737 -32.40 10.11 -8.17
CA GLY A 737 -31.90 9.71 -9.47
C GLY A 737 -30.37 9.71 -9.57
N LYS A 738 -29.72 10.86 -9.40
CA LYS A 738 -28.25 10.97 -9.38
C LYS A 738 -27.66 11.08 -7.96
N ALA A 739 -28.49 10.98 -6.94
CA ALA A 739 -28.11 11.06 -5.54
C ALA A 739 -29.13 10.33 -4.66
N ALA A 740 -28.73 10.03 -3.44
CA ALA A 740 -29.63 9.58 -2.38
C ALA A 740 -29.72 10.63 -1.27
N VAL A 741 -30.84 10.63 -0.55
CA VAL A 741 -30.99 11.31 0.73
C VAL A 741 -31.27 10.25 1.78
N VAL A 742 -30.46 10.19 2.83
CA VAL A 742 -30.65 9.23 3.93
C VAL A 742 -30.94 10.00 5.20
N LYS A 743 -31.98 9.59 5.93
CA LYS A 743 -32.44 10.23 7.16
C LYS A 743 -32.33 9.26 8.32
N THR A 744 -31.68 9.70 9.39
CA THR A 744 -31.43 8.93 10.61
C THR A 744 -32.11 9.61 11.78
N GLY A 745 -32.77 8.85 12.64
CA GLY A 745 -33.37 9.33 13.89
C GLY A 745 -32.56 8.82 15.07
N THR A 746 -32.34 9.65 16.09
CA THR A 746 -31.61 9.26 17.31
C THR A 746 -32.35 9.74 18.55
N THR A 747 -32.68 8.82 19.45
CA THR A 747 -33.19 9.14 20.78
C THR A 747 -32.04 9.07 21.79
N THR A 748 -31.91 10.09 22.62
CA THR A 748 -30.88 10.17 23.67
C THR A 748 -31.55 10.22 25.04
N THR A 749 -31.09 9.35 25.95
CA THR A 749 -31.64 9.21 27.31
C THR A 749 -30.56 9.47 28.36
N ILE A 750 -30.96 9.88 29.56
CA ILE A 750 -30.08 9.93 30.73
C ILE A 750 -29.86 8.50 31.22
N ALA A 751 -28.61 8.06 31.30
CA ALA A 751 -28.25 6.66 31.55
C ALA A 751 -28.81 6.13 32.89
N GLU A 752 -28.85 6.98 33.92
CA GLU A 752 -29.28 6.61 35.26
C GLU A 752 -30.80 6.49 35.41
N THR A 753 -31.57 7.28 34.67
CA THR A 753 -33.04 7.37 34.83
C THR A 753 -33.81 6.77 33.66
N GLY A 754 -33.17 6.62 32.50
CA GLY A 754 -33.82 6.27 31.23
C GLY A 754 -34.68 7.38 30.64
N GLU A 755 -34.69 8.57 31.23
CA GLU A 755 -35.50 9.71 30.78
C GLU A 755 -34.93 10.29 29.47
N GLU A 756 -35.78 10.48 28.47
CA GLU A 756 -35.38 11.08 27.20
C GLU A 756 -35.04 12.56 27.36
N ILE A 757 -33.85 12.94 26.91
CA ILE A 757 -33.35 14.32 26.99
C ILE A 757 -33.33 15.00 25.62
N PHE A 758 -33.01 14.25 24.55
CA PHE A 758 -32.97 14.76 23.18
C PHE A 758 -33.58 13.76 22.20
N TYR A 759 -34.20 14.29 21.15
CA TYR A 759 -34.46 13.56 19.91
C TYR A 759 -33.88 14.32 18.73
N ASN A 760 -33.17 13.61 17.85
CA ASN A 760 -32.51 14.18 16.68
C ASN A 760 -32.99 13.50 15.41
N GLU A 761 -33.13 14.27 14.33
CA GLU A 761 -33.10 13.73 12.97
C GLU A 761 -31.99 14.38 12.17
N MET A 762 -31.16 13.55 11.52
CA MET A 762 -30.10 14.00 10.64
C MET A 762 -30.36 13.53 9.22
N THR A 763 -30.33 14.46 8.27
CA THR A 763 -30.42 14.19 6.83
C THR A 763 -29.04 14.32 6.20
N VAL A 764 -28.60 13.28 5.50
CA VAL A 764 -27.37 13.32 4.68
C VAL A 764 -27.70 13.17 3.20
N PHE A 765 -27.00 13.95 2.37
CA PHE A 765 -27.08 13.91 0.91
C PHE A 765 -25.86 13.17 0.36
N LEU A 766 -26.11 12.12 -0.42
CA LEU A 766 -25.10 11.21 -0.95
C LEU A 766 -25.02 11.38 -2.46
N ARG A 767 -24.05 12.17 -2.93
CA ARG A 767 -23.90 12.47 -4.36
C ARG A 767 -23.41 11.23 -5.12
N GLY A 768 -24.06 10.90 -6.23
CA GLY A 768 -23.74 9.74 -7.07
C GLY A 768 -24.41 8.44 -6.62
N ALA A 769 -25.06 8.44 -5.45
CA ALA A 769 -25.64 7.26 -4.82
C ALA A 769 -27.14 7.07 -5.10
N GLY A 770 -27.63 7.56 -6.24
CA GLY A 770 -29.04 7.44 -6.65
C GLY A 770 -29.27 6.35 -7.69
N GLY A 771 -30.50 6.27 -8.21
CA GLY A 771 -30.84 5.41 -9.33
C GLY A 771 -31.12 3.96 -8.92
N PHE A 772 -31.58 3.77 -7.70
CA PHE A 772 -31.93 2.47 -7.12
C PHE A 772 -33.45 2.23 -7.04
N ASP A 773 -34.23 3.01 -7.79
CA ASP A 773 -35.69 2.91 -7.87
C ASP A 773 -36.42 2.93 -6.52
N GLY A 774 -35.80 3.55 -5.51
CA GLY A 774 -36.42 3.84 -4.21
C GLY A 774 -37.46 4.96 -4.28
N GLN A 775 -38.07 5.23 -3.13
CA GLN A 775 -39.06 6.31 -3.03
C GLN A 775 -38.46 7.64 -3.48
N LYS A 776 -39.18 8.38 -4.33
CA LYS A 776 -38.69 9.64 -4.93
C LYS A 776 -39.04 10.88 -4.10
N LYS A 777 -40.08 10.76 -3.28
CA LYS A 777 -40.60 11.87 -2.45
C LYS A 777 -40.30 11.58 -0.98
N PRO A 778 -39.75 12.55 -0.24
CA PRO A 778 -39.59 12.41 1.20
C PRO A 778 -40.96 12.36 1.88
N ALA A 779 -41.07 11.54 2.92
CA ALA A 779 -42.21 11.49 3.83
C ALA A 779 -42.26 12.77 4.68
N ASP A 780 -43.48 13.23 4.96
CA ASP A 780 -43.75 14.30 5.92
C ASP A 780 -43.70 13.73 7.34
N ARG A 781 -42.82 14.28 8.18
CA ARG A 781 -42.64 13.96 9.60
C ARG A 781 -42.90 15.17 10.49
N GLY A 782 -43.75 16.11 10.03
CA GLY A 782 -44.16 17.27 10.80
C GLY A 782 -43.03 18.30 10.90
N ALA A 783 -42.73 18.73 12.12
CA ALA A 783 -41.78 19.82 12.36
C ALA A 783 -40.38 19.55 11.76
N ALA A 784 -39.93 18.29 11.74
CA ALA A 784 -38.63 17.89 11.22
C ALA A 784 -38.50 18.03 9.69
N THR A 785 -39.61 18.11 8.96
CA THR A 785 -39.63 18.23 7.48
C THR A 785 -40.42 19.43 6.99
N ALA A 786 -40.78 20.35 7.89
CA ALA A 786 -41.53 21.54 7.55
C ALA A 786 -40.70 22.47 6.64
N ALA A 787 -41.28 22.95 5.55
CA ALA A 787 -40.59 23.79 4.57
C ALA A 787 -40.14 25.15 5.11
N ASN A 788 -40.66 25.58 6.28
CA ASN A 788 -40.30 26.80 7.02
C ASN A 788 -39.99 28.00 6.11
N VAL A 789 -40.87 28.26 5.15
CA VAL A 789 -40.67 29.30 4.13
C VAL A 789 -40.56 30.66 4.83
N PRO A 790 -39.44 31.39 4.66
CA PRO A 790 -39.26 32.69 5.29
C PRO A 790 -40.41 33.65 4.94
N PRO A 791 -40.93 34.43 5.92
CA PRO A 791 -41.96 35.43 5.64
C PRO A 791 -41.52 36.39 4.52
N LYS A 792 -42.42 36.69 3.57
CA LYS A 792 -42.15 37.64 2.47
C LYS A 792 -42.24 39.10 2.94
N ARG A 793 -41.44 39.44 3.96
CA ARG A 793 -41.29 40.78 4.56
C ARG A 793 -39.86 40.93 5.09
N ALA A 794 -39.48 42.13 5.49
CA ALA A 794 -38.20 42.34 6.17
C ALA A 794 -38.11 41.49 7.46
N PRO A 795 -36.91 41.00 7.84
CA PRO A 795 -36.69 40.35 9.12
C PRO A 795 -37.11 41.27 10.27
N ASP A 796 -37.66 40.69 11.34
CA ASP A 796 -37.97 41.44 12.58
C ASP A 796 -36.70 41.95 13.26
N HIS A 797 -35.60 41.20 13.11
CA HIS A 797 -34.30 41.51 13.67
C HIS A 797 -33.21 40.97 12.75
N VAL A 798 -32.10 41.69 12.66
CA VAL A 798 -30.89 41.25 11.96
C VAL A 798 -29.74 41.35 12.96
N HIS A 799 -29.05 40.24 13.17
CA HIS A 799 -27.85 40.16 14.01
C HIS A 799 -26.67 39.76 13.13
N GLU A 800 -25.58 40.49 13.23
CA GLU A 800 -24.32 40.17 12.56
C GLU A 800 -23.30 39.76 13.62
N GLU A 801 -22.70 38.59 13.43
CA GLU A 801 -21.71 38.04 14.35
C GLU A 801 -20.41 37.73 13.61
N TYR A 802 -19.30 38.10 14.24
CA TYR A 802 -17.97 37.78 13.72
C TYR A 802 -17.60 36.35 14.06
N VAL A 803 -17.30 35.55 13.04
CA VAL A 803 -16.79 34.17 13.21
C VAL A 803 -15.26 34.23 13.29
N HIS A 804 -14.71 33.83 14.44
CA HIS A 804 -13.26 33.78 14.62
C HIS A 804 -12.62 32.73 13.68
N PRO A 805 -11.42 32.97 13.12
CA PRO A 805 -10.75 31.99 12.25
C PRO A 805 -10.57 30.60 12.87
N ASP A 806 -10.41 30.55 14.20
CA ASP A 806 -10.24 29.30 14.96
C ASP A 806 -11.55 28.66 15.42
N GLN A 807 -12.71 29.25 15.11
CA GLN A 807 -14.02 28.80 15.62
C GLN A 807 -14.26 27.31 15.30
N ALA A 808 -13.95 26.89 14.07
CA ALA A 808 -14.08 25.49 13.66
C ALA A 808 -13.10 24.56 14.42
N ALA A 809 -11.89 25.04 14.70
CA ALA A 809 -10.89 24.28 15.45
C ALA A 809 -11.27 24.11 16.93
N ILE A 810 -12.02 25.05 17.49
CA ILE A 810 -12.58 24.98 18.84
C ILE A 810 -13.82 24.09 18.85
N TYR A 811 -14.76 24.32 17.92
CA TYR A 811 -16.01 23.57 17.82
C TYR A 811 -15.79 22.05 17.71
N ARG A 812 -14.83 21.62 16.87
CA ARG A 812 -14.53 20.19 16.68
C ARG A 812 -14.10 19.46 17.95
N LEU A 813 -13.60 20.18 18.95
CA LEU A 813 -13.23 19.59 20.26
C LEU A 813 -14.46 19.16 21.07
N SER A 814 -15.66 19.60 20.67
CA SER A 814 -16.93 19.17 21.26
C SER A 814 -17.33 17.75 20.84
N GLY A 815 -16.65 17.15 19.85
CA GLY A 815 -16.90 15.77 19.42
C GLY A 815 -17.08 15.58 17.90
N ASP A 816 -17.16 16.67 17.13
CA ASP A 816 -17.25 16.63 15.66
C ASP A 816 -15.86 16.70 15.02
N TYR A 817 -15.14 15.57 15.00
CA TYR A 817 -13.73 15.52 14.58
C TYR A 817 -13.50 15.51 13.07
N LYS A 818 -14.57 15.47 12.26
CA LYS A 818 -14.51 15.29 10.80
C LYS A 818 -14.00 16.51 10.05
#